data_AF-A0A813V024-F1
#
_entry.id   AF-A0A813V024-F1
#
_cell.length_a   1.000
_cell.length_b   1.000
_cell.length_c   1.000
_cell.angle_alpha   90.00
_cell.angle_beta   90.00
_cell.angle_gamma   90.00
#
_symmetry.space_group_name_H-M   'P 1'
#
loop_
_entity.id
_entity.type
_entity.pdbx_description
1 polymer ?
#
loop_
_entity_poly.entity_id
_entity_poly.type
_entity_poly.pdbx_seq_one_letter_code
_entity_poly.pdbx_strand_id
1 'polypeptide(L)'
;MTPIYFVSFLIISVVNADVYLHFPPGSNNRVNEQTANRQNAQNAFDSQNNNKGGYNVPDATSTAYGTNASLQYYLKFFQSGQTGKTTLRFVWTNQHGCGGNEETNPTKQTCDIFLQYMCQDDDIDENDLDKFRNGVVTTSQTYTPNPTSDQAGKLADVNTTRRLHESWDYYNRCYNRERNKGLFTADQNLNGNTAIYTRQDAAGTKYGYECPEERDYWPYVSPWNDIAILTSNISMCSYYKNESFNVKPRYECIETKNNVRTSTKYNNQVNCTANGGKWLLVYSYLEKATTLTTQSSCEGTSSSQYQYKWALPHDTTTVQEECLILQPQQGPSCLQADWSRSNYLGLDSEAEPLSYDWILPSFPSNKIKRCIARIRYNISTYDYDLYNINASSNGNKSPIKNDPILTVDNGIQLQINLNTDQTGRTFQDRTHIFQILPRPSGINDNENIYNWNMLGKRGNIVQTYPAVEYDFTPRNLQINRNDLIHIQWTGSNTHNNVGGSDGQAGDDGQGTTGTDRSNLVEIRARDENYPYPYEQTTFWKNVKVRWSPMEKSNTNILQEDLALYFASTGYYRCQRSADCTGADNPYTLETQTTKLDGLLNVASASFEGALLQINAGTYYMMCTRNNNFSNRAQKGTLIVI
;
A
#
# COMPACT_ATOMS: atom_id res chain seq x y z
N MET A 1 26.09 55.68 15.56
CA MET A 1 25.01 55.01 14.81
C MET A 1 25.46 53.58 14.56
N THR A 2 24.90 52.65 15.33
CA THR A 2 25.25 51.23 15.32
C THR A 2 24.43 50.53 14.23
N PRO A 3 25.01 49.70 13.36
CA PRO A 3 24.23 48.97 12.37
C PRO A 3 23.42 47.88 13.07
N ILE A 4 22.10 47.96 12.94
CA ILE A 4 21.18 46.91 13.38
C ILE A 4 21.26 45.80 12.34
N TYR A 5 21.85 44.66 12.70
CA TYR A 5 21.76 43.44 11.91
C TYR A 5 20.36 42.87 12.07
N PHE A 6 19.56 42.94 11.01
CA PHE A 6 18.32 42.18 10.89
C PHE A 6 18.69 40.70 10.79
N VAL A 7 18.48 39.95 11.87
CA VAL A 7 18.47 38.49 11.84
C VAL A 7 17.15 38.09 11.19
N SER A 8 17.18 37.81 9.89
CA SER A 8 16.05 37.14 9.22
C SER A 8 15.91 35.75 9.83
N PHE A 9 14.84 35.54 10.59
CA PHE A 9 14.39 34.20 10.94
C PHE A 9 13.99 33.49 9.64
N LEU A 10 14.78 32.51 9.22
CA LEU A 10 14.41 31.54 8.19
C LEU A 10 13.17 30.78 8.68
N ILE A 11 11.99 31.19 8.20
CA ILE A 11 10.78 30.40 8.32
C ILE A 11 10.97 29.23 7.36
N ILE A 12 11.41 28.08 7.88
CA ILE A 12 11.43 26.81 7.14
C ILE A 12 9.97 26.42 6.92
N SER A 13 9.38 26.87 5.80
CA SER A 13 8.08 26.38 5.37
C SER A 13 8.27 24.96 4.84
N VAL A 14 7.96 23.97 5.67
CA VAL A 14 7.85 22.57 5.24
C VAL A 14 6.57 22.48 4.40
N VAL A 15 6.71 22.44 3.08
CA VAL A 15 5.57 22.19 2.19
C VAL A 15 5.34 20.68 2.22
N ASN A 16 4.45 20.24 3.12
CA ASN A 16 3.91 18.88 3.07
C ASN A 16 2.99 18.77 1.86
N ALA A 17 3.15 17.68 1.15
CA ALA A 17 2.77 17.55 -0.23
C ALA A 17 2.37 16.10 -0.42
N ASP A 18 1.08 15.80 -0.41
CA ASP A 18 0.71 14.48 0.10
C ASP A 18 0.27 13.48 -0.98
N VAL A 19 0.55 12.19 -0.77
CA VAL A 19 -0.09 11.06 -1.47
C VAL A 19 -0.77 10.13 -0.47
N TYR A 20 -2.06 9.85 -0.65
CA TYR A 20 -2.84 9.02 0.28
C TYR A 20 -3.47 7.85 -0.43
N LEU A 21 -3.17 6.64 0.03
CA LEU A 21 -3.80 5.45 -0.50
C LEU A 21 -5.12 5.18 0.23
N HIS A 22 -6.23 5.16 -0.49
CA HIS A 22 -7.58 4.95 0.05
C HIS A 22 -8.04 3.50 -0.05
N PHE A 23 -7.58 2.78 -1.09
CA PHE A 23 -7.80 1.33 -1.18
C PHE A 23 -6.66 0.61 -1.93
N PRO A 24 -6.16 -0.54 -1.44
CA PRO A 24 -6.30 -1.01 -0.05
C PRO A 24 -5.84 0.09 0.93
N PRO A 25 -6.34 0.11 2.18
CA PRO A 25 -6.21 1.28 3.06
C PRO A 25 -4.73 1.58 3.37
N GLY A 26 -4.30 2.80 3.02
CA GLY A 26 -3.00 3.36 3.32
C GLY A 26 -2.83 3.64 4.81
N SER A 27 -1.75 3.16 5.40
CA SER A 27 -1.54 3.26 6.84
C SER A 27 -1.08 4.66 7.24
N ASN A 28 -0.29 5.35 6.42
CA ASN A 28 0.42 6.57 6.78
C ASN A 28 1.08 6.48 8.18
N ASN A 29 1.72 5.35 8.48
CA ASN A 29 2.32 4.98 9.77
C ASN A 29 1.36 4.77 10.96
N ARG A 30 0.04 4.91 10.78
CA ARG A 30 -0.96 4.70 11.83
C ARG A 30 -1.09 3.23 12.22
N VAL A 31 -1.39 2.98 13.49
CA VAL A 31 -1.61 1.67 14.12
C VAL A 31 -3.04 1.61 14.69
N ASN A 32 -3.29 2.19 15.86
CA ASN A 32 -4.60 2.22 16.55
C ASN A 32 -4.84 3.56 17.26
N GLU A 33 -4.31 4.65 16.70
CA GLU A 33 -4.43 5.96 17.30
C GLU A 33 -5.88 6.45 17.35
N GLN A 34 -6.27 6.97 18.51
CA GLN A 34 -7.56 7.64 18.77
C GLN A 34 -7.50 9.16 18.55
N THR A 35 -6.46 9.63 17.87
CA THR A 35 -6.22 11.05 17.57
C THR A 35 -6.35 11.28 16.07
N ALA A 36 -6.69 12.51 15.68
CA ALA A 36 -6.74 12.91 14.27
C ALA A 36 -5.38 12.67 13.58
N ASN A 37 -4.29 13.00 14.27
CA ASN A 37 -2.92 12.80 13.79
C ASN A 37 -2.41 11.40 14.14
N ARG A 38 -1.57 10.81 13.26
CA ARG A 38 -0.68 9.70 13.60
C ARG A 38 0.24 10.10 14.76
N GLN A 39 0.55 9.18 15.66
CA GLN A 39 1.38 9.47 16.83
C GLN A 39 2.87 9.53 16.49
N ASN A 40 3.32 8.73 15.52
CA ASN A 40 4.73 8.61 15.18
C ASN A 40 4.91 8.53 13.66
N ALA A 41 5.47 9.60 13.07
CA ALA A 41 5.78 9.64 11.64
C ALA A 41 6.95 8.71 11.23
N GLN A 42 7.75 8.23 12.18
CA GLN A 42 8.92 7.38 11.95
C GLN A 42 8.63 5.89 12.20
N ASN A 43 7.36 5.50 12.38
CA ASN A 43 7.00 4.14 12.81
C ASN A 43 7.58 3.06 11.87
N ALA A 44 7.34 3.18 10.56
CA ALA A 44 7.77 2.18 9.59
C ALA A 44 8.43 2.73 8.31
N PHE A 45 8.05 3.92 7.85
CA PHE A 45 8.57 4.51 6.61
C PHE A 45 8.39 6.02 6.61
N ASP A 46 9.14 6.73 5.78
CA ASP A 46 9.00 8.18 5.64
C ASP A 46 7.93 8.51 4.60
N SER A 47 6.70 8.76 5.07
CA SER A 47 5.60 9.05 4.15
C SER A 47 5.74 10.41 3.47
N GLN A 48 6.46 11.36 4.09
CA GLN A 48 6.44 12.79 3.77
C GLN A 48 5.01 13.41 3.73
N ASN A 49 4.01 12.67 4.20
CA ASN A 49 2.61 13.08 4.18
C ASN A 49 2.22 13.80 5.47
N ASN A 50 1.14 14.59 5.44
CA ASN A 50 0.48 15.12 6.63
C ASN A 50 0.14 14.01 7.64
N ASN A 51 0.32 14.31 8.93
CA ASN A 51 0.03 13.40 10.03
C ASN A 51 -1.44 12.94 10.09
N LYS A 52 -2.39 13.66 9.51
CA LYS A 52 -3.84 13.33 9.56
C LYS A 52 -4.28 12.21 8.62
N GLY A 53 -3.49 11.95 7.57
CA GLY A 53 -3.85 10.94 6.58
C GLY A 53 -3.77 9.51 7.11
N GLY A 54 -4.25 8.57 6.29
CA GLY A 54 -4.22 7.14 6.54
C GLY A 54 -5.33 6.61 7.43
N TYR A 55 -5.31 5.29 7.60
CA TYR A 55 -6.30 4.48 8.30
C TYR A 55 -5.63 3.66 9.41
N ASN A 56 -6.33 3.43 10.52
CA ASN A 56 -5.86 2.51 11.56
C ASN A 56 -5.85 1.07 11.04
N VAL A 57 -5.07 0.20 11.69
CA VAL A 57 -5.06 -1.23 11.44
C VAL A 57 -6.48 -1.77 11.67
N PRO A 58 -7.04 -2.55 10.73
CA PRO A 58 -8.38 -3.07 10.87
C PRO A 58 -8.55 -4.02 12.07
N ASP A 59 -9.69 -3.90 12.76
CA ASP A 59 -10.09 -4.79 13.84
C ASP A 59 -10.94 -5.96 13.29
N ALA A 60 -10.69 -7.18 13.76
CA ALA A 60 -11.43 -8.37 13.33
C ALA A 60 -12.78 -8.55 14.04
N THR A 61 -12.96 -7.90 15.19
CA THR A 61 -14.13 -8.06 16.05
C THR A 61 -14.84 -6.73 16.28
N SER A 62 -15.88 -6.76 17.11
CA SER A 62 -16.59 -5.55 17.56
C SER A 62 -15.82 -4.74 18.60
N THR A 63 -14.66 -5.24 19.06
CA THR A 63 -13.81 -4.62 20.07
C THR A 63 -12.43 -4.29 19.51
N ALA A 64 -11.77 -3.27 20.07
CA ALA A 64 -10.42 -2.92 19.67
C ALA A 64 -9.43 -4.06 19.98
N TYR A 65 -8.53 -4.36 19.04
CA TYR A 65 -7.50 -5.41 19.21
C TYR A 65 -6.50 -5.08 20.32
N GLY A 66 -6.34 -3.80 20.67
CA GLY A 66 -5.45 -3.33 21.73
C GLY A 66 -4.01 -3.80 21.50
N THR A 67 -3.52 -4.68 22.36
CA THR A 67 -2.18 -5.28 22.25
C THR A 67 -2.18 -6.70 21.66
N ASN A 68 -3.35 -7.24 21.30
CA ASN A 68 -3.49 -8.58 20.78
C ASN A 68 -3.53 -8.57 19.24
N ALA A 69 -2.38 -8.85 18.61
CA ALA A 69 -2.25 -8.88 17.16
C ALA A 69 -3.16 -9.92 16.47
N SER A 70 -3.59 -10.98 17.17
CA SER A 70 -4.50 -12.00 16.60
C SER A 70 -5.92 -11.47 16.34
N LEU A 71 -6.27 -10.33 16.94
CA LEU A 71 -7.56 -9.65 16.73
C LEU A 71 -7.48 -8.57 15.64
N GLN A 72 -6.34 -8.44 14.96
CA GLN A 72 -6.22 -7.62 13.75
C GLN A 72 -6.81 -8.36 12.56
N TYR A 73 -7.45 -7.63 11.66
CA TYR A 73 -7.98 -8.17 10.42
C TYR A 73 -7.07 -7.84 9.24
N TYR A 74 -6.89 -8.81 8.35
CA TYR A 74 -6.19 -8.65 7.08
C TYR A 74 -7.19 -8.81 5.94
N LEU A 75 -7.23 -7.85 5.02
CA LEU A 75 -7.98 -8.00 3.77
C LEU A 75 -7.49 -9.26 3.04
N LYS A 76 -8.42 -10.00 2.45
CA LYS A 76 -8.15 -11.27 1.78
C LYS A 76 -8.47 -11.14 0.31
N PHE A 77 -7.50 -11.39 -0.56
CA PHE A 77 -7.71 -11.38 -1.99
C PHE A 77 -7.32 -12.74 -2.57
N PHE A 78 -7.93 -13.14 -3.68
CA PHE A 78 -7.58 -14.41 -4.32
C PHE A 78 -6.48 -14.22 -5.36
N GLN A 79 -5.58 -15.18 -5.47
CA GLN A 79 -4.61 -15.25 -6.55
C GLN A 79 -5.30 -15.24 -7.92
N SER A 80 -4.62 -14.76 -8.96
CA SER A 80 -5.06 -15.06 -10.34
C SER A 80 -4.92 -16.56 -10.62
N GLY A 81 -5.60 -17.04 -11.66
CA GLY A 81 -5.29 -18.32 -12.28
C GLY A 81 -4.19 -18.16 -13.34
N GLN A 82 -3.92 -19.23 -14.09
CA GLN A 82 -3.08 -19.19 -15.29
C GLN A 82 -3.74 -18.35 -16.39
N THR A 83 -5.06 -18.39 -16.48
CA THR A 83 -5.84 -17.68 -17.50
C THR A 83 -6.82 -16.66 -16.94
N GLY A 84 -7.53 -16.98 -15.86
CA GLY A 84 -8.47 -16.09 -15.19
C GLY A 84 -7.74 -15.09 -14.30
N LYS A 85 -8.18 -13.84 -14.30
CA LYS A 85 -7.50 -12.75 -13.59
C LYS A 85 -8.24 -12.39 -12.32
N THR A 86 -7.52 -12.12 -11.24
CA THR A 86 -8.09 -11.45 -10.07
C THR A 86 -7.65 -9.99 -10.06
N THR A 87 -8.61 -9.07 -10.11
CA THR A 87 -8.36 -7.63 -10.21
C THR A 87 -8.57 -6.94 -8.86
N LEU A 88 -7.56 -6.21 -8.40
CA LEU A 88 -7.59 -5.35 -7.22
C LEU A 88 -7.39 -3.89 -7.64
N ARG A 89 -8.41 -3.06 -7.41
CA ARG A 89 -8.33 -1.62 -7.69
C ARG A 89 -7.57 -0.87 -6.60
N PHE A 90 -6.47 -0.22 -6.96
CA PHE A 90 -5.86 0.83 -6.14
C PHE A 90 -6.66 2.11 -6.29
N VAL A 91 -6.84 2.84 -5.20
CA VAL A 91 -7.44 4.18 -5.21
C VAL A 91 -6.60 5.11 -4.34
N TRP A 92 -6.25 6.28 -4.83
CA TRP A 92 -5.45 7.24 -4.08
C TRP A 92 -5.83 8.68 -4.41
N THR A 93 -5.24 9.60 -3.65
CA THR A 93 -5.16 11.02 -3.98
C THR A 93 -3.72 11.47 -3.94
N ASN A 94 -3.33 12.38 -4.84
CA ASN A 94 -2.04 13.06 -4.81
C ASN A 94 -2.27 14.57 -4.92
N GLN A 95 -1.83 15.30 -3.90
CA GLN A 95 -2.14 16.73 -3.76
C GLN A 95 -1.48 17.57 -4.84
N HIS A 96 -0.29 17.22 -5.31
CA HIS A 96 0.44 18.06 -6.28
C HIS A 96 -0.10 17.93 -7.69
N GLY A 97 -1.04 17.02 -7.95
CA GLY A 97 -1.59 16.83 -9.29
C GLY A 97 -0.60 16.14 -10.24
N CYS A 98 -1.10 15.52 -11.30
CA CYS A 98 -0.27 14.79 -12.26
C CYS A 98 -0.92 14.84 -13.65
N GLY A 99 -0.24 14.35 -14.68
CA GLY A 99 -0.85 14.10 -16.00
C GLY A 99 -1.31 15.32 -16.81
N GLY A 100 -0.88 16.55 -16.49
CA GLY A 100 -1.21 17.74 -17.29
C GLY A 100 -0.43 17.83 -18.60
N ASN A 101 -0.90 18.66 -19.53
CA ASN A 101 -0.32 18.87 -20.85
C ASN A 101 -0.32 20.36 -21.21
N GLU A 102 0.54 20.78 -22.15
CA GLU A 102 0.71 22.21 -22.47
C GLU A 102 -0.50 22.84 -23.17
N GLU A 103 -1.42 22.05 -23.72
CA GLU A 103 -2.51 22.53 -24.59
C GLU A 103 -3.82 22.78 -23.85
N THR A 104 -4.26 21.81 -23.03
CA THR A 104 -5.57 21.83 -22.37
C THR A 104 -5.46 22.03 -20.86
N ASN A 105 -4.39 21.52 -20.24
CA ASN A 105 -4.20 21.57 -18.78
C ASN A 105 -2.72 21.85 -18.43
N PRO A 106 -2.20 23.06 -18.70
CA PRO A 106 -0.78 23.35 -18.55
C PRO A 106 -0.35 23.23 -17.09
N THR A 107 0.39 22.16 -16.78
CA THR A 107 1.02 21.96 -15.48
C THR A 107 2.53 21.94 -15.66
N LYS A 108 3.25 22.87 -15.03
CA LYS A 108 4.71 22.87 -14.99
C LYS A 108 5.25 21.95 -13.89
N GLN A 109 4.80 20.69 -13.88
CA GLN A 109 5.33 19.64 -13.02
C GLN A 109 5.44 18.30 -13.76
N THR A 110 6.54 17.59 -13.53
CA THR A 110 6.71 16.20 -13.92
C THR A 110 6.34 15.32 -12.75
N CYS A 111 5.66 14.21 -13.02
CA CYS A 111 5.29 13.22 -12.02
C CYS A 111 5.47 11.79 -12.55
N ASP A 112 5.86 10.91 -11.63
CA ASP A 112 5.89 9.46 -11.79
C ASP A 112 5.28 8.81 -10.54
N ILE A 113 4.24 7.99 -10.72
CA ILE A 113 3.57 7.21 -9.67
C ILE A 113 3.96 5.76 -9.84
N PHE A 114 4.68 5.22 -8.87
CA PHE A 114 5.07 3.81 -8.81
C PHE A 114 4.12 3.08 -7.86
N LEU A 115 3.51 2.01 -8.35
CA LEU A 115 2.79 1.04 -7.53
C LEU A 115 3.65 -0.21 -7.37
N GLN A 116 3.85 -0.66 -6.14
CA GLN A 116 4.79 -1.73 -5.82
C GLN A 116 4.25 -2.62 -4.70
N TYR A 117 4.79 -3.82 -4.58
CA TYR A 117 4.41 -4.75 -3.50
C TYR A 117 5.56 -5.64 -3.04
N MET A 118 5.42 -6.15 -1.81
CA MET A 118 6.25 -7.22 -1.24
C MET A 118 5.33 -8.30 -0.71
N CYS A 119 5.77 -9.55 -0.79
CA CYS A 119 5.07 -10.68 -0.21
C CYS A 119 6.07 -11.64 0.44
N GLN A 120 5.60 -12.31 1.48
CA GLN A 120 6.24 -13.47 2.07
C GLN A 120 5.18 -14.55 2.29
N ASP A 121 5.63 -15.78 2.55
CA ASP A 121 4.71 -16.82 3.02
C ASP A 121 4.01 -16.39 4.32
N ASP A 122 2.73 -16.73 4.47
CA ASP A 122 1.97 -16.41 5.68
C ASP A 122 2.24 -17.42 6.82
N ASP A 123 2.69 -18.64 6.49
CA ASP A 123 2.99 -19.73 7.44
C ASP A 123 4.35 -19.60 8.17
N ILE A 124 4.87 -18.37 8.26
CA ILE A 124 6.11 -18.03 8.96
C ILE A 124 5.86 -17.97 10.48
N ASP A 125 6.82 -18.50 11.26
CA ASP A 125 6.82 -18.49 12.73
C ASP A 125 6.52 -17.09 13.28
N GLU A 126 5.64 -16.99 14.29
CA GLU A 126 5.26 -15.71 14.88
C GLU A 126 6.45 -14.95 15.51
N ASN A 127 7.49 -15.67 15.93
CA ASN A 127 8.71 -15.11 16.51
C ASN A 127 9.81 -14.85 15.49
N ASP A 128 9.59 -15.20 14.22
CA ASP A 128 10.53 -14.89 13.16
C ASP A 128 10.75 -13.37 13.12
N LEU A 129 12.01 -12.93 13.16
CA LEU A 129 12.36 -11.52 13.23
C LEU A 129 12.15 -10.78 11.90
N ASP A 130 11.97 -11.49 10.78
CA ASP A 130 11.70 -10.89 9.46
C ASP A 130 10.22 -10.88 9.08
N LYS A 131 9.35 -11.58 9.85
CA LYS A 131 7.93 -11.66 9.52
C LYS A 131 7.31 -10.26 9.43
N PHE A 132 6.82 -9.85 8.25
CA PHE A 132 6.09 -8.59 8.10
C PHE A 132 4.99 -8.48 9.14
N ARG A 133 4.81 -7.34 9.80
CA ARG A 133 3.74 -7.17 10.80
C ARG A 133 3.27 -5.72 10.88
N ASN A 134 1.97 -5.52 11.15
CA ASN A 134 1.39 -4.19 11.35
C ASN A 134 1.84 -3.55 12.68
N GLY A 135 2.25 -4.36 13.66
CA GLY A 135 2.55 -3.93 15.03
C GLY A 135 1.27 -3.66 15.84
N VAL A 136 1.43 -3.57 17.17
CA VAL A 136 0.36 -3.23 18.13
C VAL A 136 0.67 -1.96 18.93
N VAL A 137 1.84 -1.37 18.71
CA VAL A 137 2.29 -0.11 19.32
C VAL A 137 2.78 0.85 18.25
N THR A 138 2.81 2.15 18.55
CA THR A 138 3.25 3.22 17.65
C THR A 138 4.76 3.48 17.70
N THR A 139 5.48 2.84 18.61
CA THR A 139 6.95 2.96 18.71
C THR A 139 7.65 2.28 17.53
N SER A 140 8.60 2.97 16.92
CA SER A 140 9.43 2.45 15.82
C SER A 140 10.36 1.32 16.27
N GLN A 141 10.77 0.47 15.32
CA GLN A 141 11.86 -0.48 15.55
C GLN A 141 13.14 0.24 16.01
N THR A 142 13.92 -0.42 16.88
CA THR A 142 15.23 0.08 17.33
C THR A 142 16.30 -0.17 16.27
N TYR A 143 17.47 0.45 16.37
CA TYR A 143 18.60 0.13 15.48
C TYR A 143 19.88 0.55 16.17
N THR A 144 20.81 -0.40 16.31
CA THR A 144 22.09 -0.20 16.95
C THR A 144 23.19 -0.26 15.89
N PRO A 145 23.82 0.88 15.53
CA PRO A 145 24.93 0.87 14.58
C PRO A 145 26.11 0.04 15.08
N ASN A 146 26.79 -0.65 14.15
CA ASN A 146 27.99 -1.44 14.42
C ASN A 146 27.85 -2.45 15.58
N PRO A 147 26.85 -3.36 15.51
CA PRO A 147 26.71 -4.40 16.53
C PRO A 147 27.91 -5.36 16.49
N THR A 148 28.09 -6.15 17.56
CA THR A 148 29.16 -7.17 17.64
C THR A 148 29.08 -8.21 16.51
N SER A 149 27.86 -8.54 16.09
CA SER A 149 27.53 -9.23 14.85
C SER A 149 26.16 -8.77 14.35
N ASP A 150 25.92 -8.91 13.03
CA ASP A 150 24.63 -8.57 12.43
C ASP A 150 23.47 -9.34 13.08
N GLN A 151 23.67 -10.64 13.35
CA GLN A 151 22.68 -11.46 14.07
C GLN A 151 22.39 -10.95 15.49
N ALA A 152 23.42 -10.54 16.24
CA ALA A 152 23.22 -10.02 17.59
C ALA A 152 22.51 -8.66 17.57
N GLY A 153 22.83 -7.80 16.60
CA GLY A 153 22.15 -6.53 16.38
C GLY A 153 20.66 -6.74 16.07
N LYS A 154 20.35 -7.60 15.08
CA LYS A 154 18.98 -7.95 14.73
C LYS A 154 18.17 -8.48 15.92
N LEU A 155 18.74 -9.40 16.70
CA LEU A 155 18.08 -9.96 17.89
C LEU A 155 17.82 -8.91 18.97
N ALA A 156 18.72 -7.94 19.15
CA ALA A 156 18.57 -6.88 20.13
C ALA A 156 17.60 -5.78 19.67
N ASP A 157 17.57 -5.49 18.37
CA ASP A 157 16.85 -4.34 17.82
C ASP A 157 15.41 -4.65 17.39
N VAL A 158 15.14 -5.85 16.87
CA VAL A 158 13.82 -6.20 16.33
C VAL A 158 12.87 -6.60 17.46
N ASN A 159 11.74 -5.89 17.55
CA ASN A 159 10.68 -6.20 18.49
C ASN A 159 9.42 -6.70 17.76
N THR A 160 8.86 -7.83 18.21
CA THR A 160 7.69 -8.49 17.63
C THR A 160 6.37 -7.74 17.82
N THR A 161 6.31 -6.81 18.78
CA THR A 161 5.13 -5.95 19.00
C THR A 161 5.12 -4.71 18.10
N ARG A 162 6.23 -4.37 17.44
CA ARG A 162 6.38 -3.15 16.62
C ARG A 162 6.22 -3.48 15.15
N ARG A 163 5.81 -2.48 14.36
CA ARG A 163 5.61 -2.63 12.91
C ARG A 163 6.91 -3.05 12.22
N LEU A 164 6.81 -3.88 11.20
CA LEU A 164 7.94 -4.31 10.37
C LEU A 164 7.44 -4.52 8.93
N HIS A 165 7.89 -3.66 8.01
CA HIS A 165 7.60 -3.80 6.57
C HIS A 165 8.85 -4.24 5.80
N GLU A 166 10.02 -3.73 6.17
CA GLU A 166 11.32 -4.09 5.60
C GLU A 166 12.20 -4.69 6.69
N SER A 167 13.10 -5.60 6.34
CA SER A 167 13.92 -6.33 7.31
C SER A 167 15.05 -5.49 7.88
N TRP A 168 15.48 -5.84 9.10
CA TRP A 168 16.66 -5.24 9.73
C TRP A 168 17.90 -5.41 8.83
N ASP A 169 18.05 -6.57 8.19
CA ASP A 169 19.19 -6.86 7.32
C ASP A 169 19.23 -5.95 6.09
N TYR A 170 18.06 -5.62 5.50
CA TYR A 170 17.98 -4.69 4.38
C TYR A 170 18.45 -3.29 4.79
N TYR A 171 17.92 -2.79 5.92
CA TYR A 171 18.32 -1.49 6.46
C TYR A 171 19.79 -1.46 6.87
N ASN A 172 20.30 -2.50 7.51
CA ASN A 172 21.70 -2.58 7.92
C ASN A 172 22.65 -2.51 6.72
N ARG A 173 22.28 -3.13 5.58
CA ARG A 173 23.04 -2.96 4.33
C ARG A 173 22.98 -1.52 3.82
N CYS A 174 21.81 -0.88 3.86
CA CYS A 174 21.65 0.52 3.47
C CYS A 174 22.47 1.48 4.36
N TYR A 175 22.41 1.30 5.67
CA TYR A 175 23.09 2.12 6.68
C TYR A 175 24.60 2.14 6.48
N ASN A 176 25.19 0.99 6.16
CA ASN A 176 26.64 0.84 6.02
C ASN A 176 27.15 1.10 4.60
N ARG A 177 26.33 0.88 3.56
CA ARG A 177 26.72 1.07 2.15
C ARG A 177 27.00 2.53 1.85
N GLU A 178 28.11 2.82 1.18
CA GLU A 178 28.38 4.15 0.63
C GLU A 178 27.26 4.55 -0.34
N ARG A 179 26.77 5.77 -0.21
CA ARG A 179 25.77 6.30 -1.15
C ARG A 179 26.31 6.31 -2.57
N ASN A 180 25.39 6.26 -3.54
CA ASN A 180 25.75 6.46 -4.93
C ASN A 180 26.14 7.93 -5.18
N LYS A 181 27.45 8.16 -5.30
CA LYS A 181 28.03 9.49 -5.55
C LYS A 181 27.75 10.03 -6.95
N GLY A 182 27.11 9.26 -7.83
CA GLY A 182 26.60 9.70 -9.12
C GLY A 182 25.24 10.42 -9.05
N LEU A 183 24.56 10.39 -7.90
CA LEU A 183 23.23 10.98 -7.75
C LEU A 183 23.27 12.51 -7.62
N PHE A 184 22.25 13.15 -8.21
CA PHE A 184 22.03 14.58 -8.07
C PHE A 184 21.58 14.92 -6.64
N THR A 185 22.27 15.87 -6.01
CA THR A 185 21.95 16.37 -4.66
C THR A 185 21.73 17.87 -4.64
N ALA A 186 21.63 18.52 -5.80
CA ALA A 186 21.61 19.97 -5.92
C ALA A 186 22.78 20.61 -5.14
N ASP A 187 22.51 21.60 -4.32
CA ASP A 187 23.46 22.29 -3.45
C ASP A 187 23.43 21.81 -1.99
N GLN A 188 22.79 20.67 -1.73
CA GLN A 188 22.65 20.14 -0.37
C GLN A 188 23.96 19.60 0.19
N ASN A 189 24.22 19.95 1.45
CA ASN A 189 25.35 19.46 2.23
C ASN A 189 24.89 18.27 3.08
N LEU A 190 25.21 17.06 2.63
CA LEU A 190 24.83 15.84 3.34
C LEU A 190 25.67 15.64 4.61
N ASN A 191 25.04 15.20 5.70
CA ASN A 191 25.72 14.98 6.99
C ASN A 191 26.56 13.69 7.03
N GLY A 192 26.52 12.88 5.97
CA GLY A 192 27.28 11.65 5.87
C GLY A 192 27.36 11.10 4.45
N ASN A 193 28.02 9.94 4.33
CA ASN A 193 28.41 9.36 3.04
C ASN A 193 27.81 7.97 2.78
N THR A 194 26.85 7.52 3.58
CA THR A 194 26.15 6.24 3.37
C THR A 194 24.78 6.44 2.73
N ALA A 195 24.15 5.36 2.27
CA ALA A 195 22.90 5.38 1.50
C ALA A 195 21.66 5.84 2.31
N ILE A 196 21.82 6.15 3.60
CA ILE A 196 20.77 6.83 4.38
C ILE A 196 20.78 8.35 4.17
N TYR A 197 21.87 8.93 3.64
CA TYR A 197 21.96 10.37 3.40
C TYR A 197 21.62 10.68 1.94
N THR A 198 20.45 11.30 1.72
CA THR A 198 19.97 11.69 0.39
C THR A 198 19.76 13.19 0.30
N ARG A 199 19.42 13.69 -0.89
CA ARG A 199 18.99 15.08 -1.06
C ARG A 199 17.78 15.38 -0.17
N GLN A 200 16.78 14.50 -0.11
CA GLN A 200 15.55 14.77 0.65
C GLN A 200 15.72 14.55 2.15
N ASP A 201 16.69 13.73 2.57
CA ASP A 201 17.03 13.49 3.97
C ASP A 201 18.55 13.59 4.17
N ALA A 202 19.04 14.83 4.22
CA ALA A 202 20.45 15.13 4.45
C ALA A 202 20.93 14.71 5.86
N ALA A 203 20.01 14.48 6.80
CA ALA A 203 20.29 14.08 8.17
C ALA A 203 20.38 12.56 8.37
N GLY A 204 19.89 11.76 7.42
CA GLY A 204 19.84 10.30 7.54
C GLY A 204 18.92 9.85 8.67
N THR A 205 17.74 10.47 8.76
CA THR A 205 16.74 10.19 9.78
C THR A 205 16.18 8.78 9.57
N LYS A 206 16.04 8.02 10.65
CA LYS A 206 15.53 6.64 10.56
C LYS A 206 14.00 6.61 10.57
N TYR A 207 13.42 5.96 9.57
CA TYR A 207 12.00 5.65 9.48
C TYR A 207 11.79 4.14 9.37
N GLY A 208 11.45 3.48 10.48
CA GLY A 208 11.48 2.02 10.54
C GLY A 208 12.83 1.46 10.06
N TYR A 209 12.76 0.57 9.07
CA TYR A 209 13.91 -0.02 8.37
C TYR A 209 13.89 0.29 6.86
N GLU A 210 13.28 1.41 6.47
CA GLU A 210 13.33 1.89 5.09
C GLU A 210 14.74 2.38 4.72
N CYS A 211 15.18 2.11 3.48
CA CYS A 211 16.38 2.71 2.91
C CYS A 211 16.06 4.02 2.15
N PRO A 212 16.50 5.20 2.62
CA PRO A 212 16.20 6.48 1.97
C PRO A 212 16.63 6.57 0.50
N GLU A 213 17.81 6.04 0.13
CA GLU A 213 18.26 6.05 -1.27
C GLU A 213 17.39 5.17 -2.18
N GLU A 214 16.83 4.05 -1.68
CA GLU A 214 15.87 3.23 -2.45
C GLU A 214 14.54 3.95 -2.64
N ARG A 215 14.07 4.62 -1.59
CA ARG A 215 12.83 5.40 -1.64
C ARG A 215 12.95 6.49 -2.68
N ASP A 216 13.99 7.33 -2.58
CA ASP A 216 14.15 8.55 -3.38
C ASP A 216 14.56 8.30 -4.84
N TYR A 217 15.27 7.20 -5.11
CA TYR A 217 15.85 6.93 -6.41
C TYR A 217 15.43 5.56 -6.95
N TRP A 218 15.10 5.54 -8.24
CA TRP A 218 14.79 4.33 -8.99
C TRP A 218 15.56 4.38 -10.31
N PRO A 219 16.07 3.24 -10.81
CA PRO A 219 15.94 1.87 -10.29
C PRO A 219 16.91 1.52 -9.15
N TYR A 220 16.61 0.48 -8.38
CA TYR A 220 17.41 0.07 -7.21
C TYR A 220 17.38 -1.45 -6.94
N VAL A 221 18.31 -1.97 -6.13
CA VAL A 221 18.16 -3.31 -5.51
C VAL A 221 17.17 -3.19 -4.36
N SER A 222 15.93 -3.55 -4.64
CA SER A 222 14.79 -3.29 -3.77
C SER A 222 14.10 -4.60 -3.36
N PRO A 223 13.58 -4.69 -2.13
CA PRO A 223 12.66 -5.78 -1.77
C PRO A 223 11.29 -5.60 -2.42
N TRP A 224 10.97 -4.40 -2.93
CA TRP A 224 9.74 -4.07 -3.61
C TRP A 224 9.75 -4.55 -5.06
N ASN A 225 8.67 -5.20 -5.47
CA ASN A 225 8.42 -5.60 -6.85
C ASN A 225 7.52 -4.56 -7.52
N ASP A 226 7.90 -4.13 -8.72
CA ASP A 226 7.15 -3.12 -9.48
C ASP A 226 5.86 -3.71 -10.08
N ILE A 227 4.71 -3.08 -9.79
CA ILE A 227 3.41 -3.42 -10.40
C ILE A 227 3.20 -2.58 -11.65
N ALA A 228 3.23 -1.26 -11.47
CA ALA A 228 2.92 -0.29 -12.51
C ALA A 228 3.62 1.04 -12.26
N ILE A 229 3.90 1.76 -13.34
CA ILE A 229 4.47 3.10 -13.32
C ILE A 229 3.57 3.99 -14.18
N LEU A 230 2.86 4.92 -13.55
CA LEU A 230 2.04 5.92 -14.22
C LEU A 230 2.86 7.20 -14.32
N THR A 231 3.22 7.60 -15.53
CA THR A 231 4.17 8.69 -15.77
C THR A 231 3.53 9.82 -16.56
N SER A 232 3.93 11.05 -16.26
CA SER A 232 3.65 12.21 -17.12
C SER A 232 4.41 12.16 -18.46
N ASN A 233 5.51 11.41 -18.55
CA ASN A 233 6.35 11.30 -19.74
C ASN A 233 6.40 9.85 -20.25
N ILE A 234 5.43 9.47 -21.09
CA ILE A 234 5.30 8.12 -21.62
C ILE A 234 6.51 7.63 -22.45
N SER A 235 7.35 8.55 -22.95
CA SER A 235 8.58 8.17 -23.67
C SER A 235 9.58 7.39 -22.80
N MET A 236 9.46 7.54 -21.47
CA MET A 236 10.28 6.81 -20.49
C MET A 236 9.81 5.36 -20.26
N CYS A 237 8.67 4.94 -20.81
CA CYS A 237 8.13 3.61 -20.52
C CYS A 237 9.05 2.45 -20.92
N SER A 238 9.82 2.57 -22.01
CA SER A 238 10.82 1.56 -22.37
C SER A 238 11.93 1.47 -21.34
N TYR A 239 12.38 2.61 -20.79
CA TYR A 239 13.36 2.65 -19.71
C TYR A 239 12.79 2.00 -18.45
N TYR A 240 11.57 2.38 -18.04
CA TYR A 240 10.91 1.85 -16.85
C TYR A 240 10.73 0.33 -16.88
N LYS A 241 10.32 -0.23 -18.03
CA LYS A 241 10.17 -1.68 -18.18
C LYS A 241 11.50 -2.43 -18.14
N ASN A 242 12.52 -1.90 -18.81
CA ASN A 242 13.81 -2.58 -18.98
C ASN A 242 14.74 -2.43 -17.76
N GLU A 243 14.61 -1.37 -16.98
CA GLU A 243 15.46 -1.12 -15.81
C GLU A 243 14.82 -1.57 -14.48
N SER A 244 13.55 -1.99 -14.48
CA SER A 244 12.91 -2.58 -13.31
C SER A 244 13.69 -3.78 -12.79
N PHE A 245 13.84 -3.86 -11.46
CA PHE A 245 14.55 -4.98 -10.82
C PHE A 245 13.83 -6.32 -11.01
N ASN A 246 12.55 -6.30 -11.38
CA ASN A 246 11.78 -7.47 -11.80
C ASN A 246 12.38 -8.16 -13.03
N VAL A 247 13.00 -7.39 -13.93
CA VAL A 247 13.49 -7.85 -15.24
C VAL A 247 15.01 -7.87 -15.27
N LYS A 248 15.64 -6.79 -14.77
CA LYS A 248 17.08 -6.61 -14.85
C LYS A 248 17.74 -6.88 -13.49
N PRO A 249 18.43 -8.02 -13.32
CA PRO A 249 19.18 -8.28 -12.10
C PRO A 249 20.31 -7.26 -11.96
N ARG A 250 20.76 -7.05 -10.72
CA ARG A 250 21.71 -5.99 -10.38
C ARG A 250 22.87 -6.56 -9.59
N TYR A 251 24.05 -6.02 -9.84
CA TYR A 251 25.22 -6.41 -9.06
C TYR A 251 25.21 -5.72 -7.70
N GLU A 252 25.63 -6.45 -6.68
CA GLU A 252 25.87 -5.94 -5.33
C GLU A 252 27.22 -6.45 -4.83
N CYS A 253 27.87 -5.67 -3.97
CA CYS A 253 29.02 -6.17 -3.23
C CYS A 253 28.53 -7.06 -2.09
N ILE A 254 29.13 -8.24 -1.95
CA ILE A 254 28.80 -9.19 -0.91
C ILE A 254 30.07 -9.58 -0.18
N GLU A 255 30.12 -9.27 1.11
CA GLU A 255 31.15 -9.71 2.05
C GLU A 255 30.54 -10.75 2.99
N THR A 256 31.37 -11.69 3.46
CA THR A 256 30.95 -12.73 4.40
C THR A 256 31.88 -12.84 5.59
N LYS A 257 31.31 -13.16 6.75
CA LYS A 257 32.03 -13.52 7.98
C LYS A 257 31.44 -14.84 8.48
N ASN A 258 32.27 -15.86 8.65
CA ASN A 258 31.83 -17.21 9.03
C ASN A 258 30.70 -17.75 8.14
N ASN A 259 30.79 -17.56 6.82
CA ASN A 259 29.77 -17.94 5.81
C ASN A 259 28.41 -17.24 5.93
N VAL A 260 28.30 -16.19 6.76
CA VAL A 260 27.11 -15.34 6.84
C VAL A 260 27.40 -14.04 6.12
N ARG A 261 26.47 -13.58 5.29
CA ARG A 261 26.50 -12.28 4.63
C ARG A 261 26.54 -11.19 5.69
N THR A 262 27.47 -10.26 5.53
CA THR A 262 27.54 -9.08 6.40
C THR A 262 27.33 -7.81 5.59
N SER A 263 27.07 -6.71 6.29
CA SER A 263 26.99 -5.39 5.65
C SER A 263 28.35 -5.00 5.05
N THR A 264 28.30 -4.27 3.93
CA THR A 264 29.48 -3.78 3.23
C THR A 264 29.31 -2.30 2.94
N LYS A 265 30.41 -1.55 2.97
CA LYS A 265 30.41 -0.15 2.53
C LYS A 265 30.53 0.00 1.01
N TYR A 266 30.96 -1.03 0.28
CA TYR A 266 31.29 -0.87 -1.14
C TYR A 266 30.06 -1.02 -2.04
N ASN A 267 29.90 -0.08 -2.98
CA ASN A 267 28.78 -0.06 -3.94
C ASN A 267 29.23 -0.19 -5.41
N ASN A 268 30.51 -0.51 -5.65
CA ASN A 268 31.06 -0.71 -6.98
C ASN A 268 32.05 -1.88 -7.01
N GLN A 269 32.22 -2.46 -8.20
CA GLN A 269 33.05 -3.64 -8.41
C GLN A 269 34.51 -3.46 -8.00
N VAL A 270 35.11 -2.33 -8.36
CA VAL A 270 36.53 -2.06 -8.13
C VAL A 270 36.83 -2.07 -6.63
N ASN A 271 36.09 -1.28 -5.85
CA ASN A 271 36.29 -1.22 -4.41
C ASN A 271 35.90 -2.53 -3.72
N CYS A 272 34.82 -3.18 -4.18
CA CYS A 272 34.37 -4.45 -3.62
C CYS A 272 35.46 -5.53 -3.71
N THR A 273 35.96 -5.76 -4.93
CA THR A 273 36.97 -6.81 -5.19
C THR A 273 38.33 -6.48 -4.59
N ALA A 274 38.74 -5.21 -4.61
CA ALA A 274 39.99 -4.77 -3.99
C ALA A 274 40.04 -4.99 -2.47
N ASN A 275 38.89 -5.10 -1.81
CA ASN A 275 38.78 -5.31 -0.37
C ASN A 275 38.28 -6.72 0.00
N GLY A 276 38.37 -7.68 -0.92
CA GLY A 276 38.04 -9.09 -0.65
C GLY A 276 36.55 -9.44 -0.71
N GLY A 277 35.69 -8.47 -1.04
CA GLY A 277 34.28 -8.71 -1.34
C GLY A 277 34.06 -9.36 -2.71
N LYS A 278 32.90 -9.97 -2.89
CA LYS A 278 32.48 -10.56 -4.16
C LYS A 278 31.44 -9.66 -4.84
N TRP A 279 31.71 -9.27 -6.09
CA TRP A 279 30.77 -8.51 -6.90
C TRP A 279 29.81 -9.48 -7.61
N LEU A 280 28.66 -9.74 -7.01
CA LEU A 280 27.75 -10.80 -7.42
C LEU A 280 26.43 -10.24 -7.94
N LEU A 281 25.87 -10.92 -8.94
CA LEU A 281 24.59 -10.57 -9.52
C LEU A 281 23.47 -11.14 -8.64
N VAL A 282 22.59 -10.26 -8.16
CA VAL A 282 21.42 -10.63 -7.35
C VAL A 282 20.12 -10.42 -8.12
N TYR A 283 19.13 -11.23 -7.79
CA TYR A 283 17.84 -11.29 -8.46
C TYR A 283 16.68 -10.91 -7.53
N SER A 284 15.71 -10.17 -8.09
CA SER A 284 14.35 -10.14 -7.54
C SER A 284 13.62 -11.43 -7.94
N TYR A 285 12.54 -11.74 -7.23
CA TYR A 285 11.78 -12.96 -7.45
C TYR A 285 10.34 -12.77 -6.99
N LEU A 286 9.44 -13.58 -7.55
CA LEU A 286 8.05 -13.69 -7.14
C LEU A 286 7.93 -14.54 -5.87
N GLU A 287 8.58 -15.71 -5.87
CA GLU A 287 8.75 -16.56 -4.69
C GLU A 287 9.98 -17.49 -4.84
N LYS A 288 10.39 -18.12 -3.74
CA LYS A 288 11.43 -19.15 -3.71
C LYS A 288 10.79 -20.53 -3.84
N ALA A 289 11.25 -21.35 -4.76
CA ALA A 289 10.80 -22.74 -4.94
C ALA A 289 11.57 -23.67 -3.99
N THR A 290 11.25 -23.62 -2.70
CA THR A 290 12.02 -24.29 -1.62
C THR A 290 12.09 -25.81 -1.73
N THR A 291 11.21 -26.44 -2.51
CA THR A 291 11.24 -27.88 -2.79
C THR A 291 12.25 -28.28 -3.87
N LEU A 292 12.74 -27.32 -4.68
CA LEU A 292 13.73 -27.53 -5.73
C LEU A 292 15.11 -27.12 -5.23
N THR A 293 15.83 -28.07 -4.65
CA THR A 293 17.09 -27.82 -3.91
C THR A 293 18.36 -27.94 -4.75
N THR A 294 18.25 -28.17 -6.05
CA THR A 294 19.42 -28.29 -6.95
C THR A 294 19.24 -27.44 -8.21
N GLN A 295 20.35 -26.99 -8.80
CA GLN A 295 20.34 -26.28 -10.07
C GLN A 295 19.63 -27.08 -11.17
N SER A 296 19.96 -28.37 -11.31
CA SER A 296 19.37 -29.25 -12.33
C SER A 296 17.84 -29.37 -12.20
N SER A 297 17.32 -29.55 -10.98
CA SER A 297 15.87 -29.62 -10.76
C SER A 297 15.18 -28.27 -10.98
N CYS A 298 15.84 -27.16 -10.63
CA CYS A 298 15.33 -25.82 -10.85
C CYS A 298 15.23 -25.48 -12.35
N GLU A 299 16.37 -25.55 -13.05
CA GLU A 299 16.47 -25.15 -14.46
C GLU A 299 15.83 -26.17 -15.41
N GLY A 300 15.66 -27.43 -14.97
CA GLY A 300 14.91 -28.46 -15.68
C GLY A 300 13.38 -28.33 -15.55
N THR A 301 12.87 -27.45 -14.68
CA THR A 301 11.42 -27.26 -14.50
C THR A 301 10.88 -26.36 -15.61
N SER A 302 10.05 -26.95 -16.48
CA SER A 302 9.35 -26.22 -17.55
C SER A 302 7.97 -25.76 -17.09
N SER A 303 7.66 -24.48 -17.29
CA SER A 303 6.32 -23.92 -17.08
C SER A 303 6.01 -22.89 -18.19
N SER A 304 4.76 -22.86 -18.63
CA SER A 304 4.26 -21.84 -19.58
C SER A 304 4.04 -20.49 -18.92
N GLN A 305 3.91 -20.44 -17.58
CA GLN A 305 3.58 -19.23 -16.83
C GLN A 305 4.76 -18.70 -16.02
N TYR A 306 5.63 -19.59 -15.52
CA TYR A 306 6.68 -19.24 -14.57
C TYR A 306 8.06 -19.52 -15.14
N GLN A 307 9.00 -18.64 -14.83
CA GLN A 307 10.41 -18.84 -15.14
C GLN A 307 11.17 -19.22 -13.88
N TYR A 308 11.65 -20.46 -13.84
CA TYR A 308 12.53 -20.95 -12.78
C TYR A 308 13.98 -20.59 -13.10
N LYS A 309 14.73 -20.18 -12.08
CA LYS A 309 16.13 -19.82 -12.22
C LYS A 309 16.91 -20.16 -10.95
N TRP A 310 18.01 -20.89 -11.11
CA TRP A 310 18.96 -21.09 -10.02
C TRP A 310 19.85 -19.85 -9.93
N ALA A 311 19.68 -19.05 -8.88
CA ALA A 311 20.37 -17.76 -8.75
C ALA A 311 20.41 -17.26 -7.31
N LEU A 312 21.23 -16.23 -7.08
CA LEU A 312 21.36 -15.57 -5.79
C LEU A 312 20.19 -14.58 -5.56
N PRO A 313 19.33 -14.81 -4.55
CA PRO A 313 18.27 -13.84 -4.25
C PRO A 313 18.85 -12.61 -3.54
N HIS A 314 18.25 -11.44 -3.80
CA HIS A 314 18.70 -10.16 -3.21
C HIS A 314 18.67 -10.12 -1.67
N ASP A 315 17.80 -10.92 -1.06
CA ASP A 315 17.61 -11.06 0.39
C ASP A 315 18.50 -12.15 1.03
N THR A 316 19.39 -12.79 0.26
CA THR A 316 20.24 -13.89 0.77
C THR A 316 21.02 -13.50 2.03
N THR A 317 21.06 -14.39 3.02
CA THR A 317 21.80 -14.24 4.28
C THR A 317 23.05 -15.11 4.36
N THR A 318 23.12 -16.20 3.59
CA THR A 318 24.25 -17.16 3.59
C THR A 318 25.02 -17.19 2.27
N VAL A 319 24.65 -16.33 1.32
CA VAL A 319 25.27 -16.24 -0.03
C VAL A 319 25.19 -17.58 -0.76
N GLN A 320 24.02 -18.20 -0.71
CA GLN A 320 23.70 -19.43 -1.43
C GLN A 320 22.73 -19.13 -2.56
N GLU A 321 23.00 -19.72 -3.73
CA GLU A 321 22.04 -19.74 -4.81
C GLU A 321 20.88 -20.67 -4.44
N GLU A 322 19.68 -20.25 -4.83
CA GLU A 322 18.43 -20.93 -4.55
C GLU A 322 17.60 -21.01 -5.83
N CYS A 323 16.60 -21.88 -5.86
CA CYS A 323 15.67 -21.90 -6.97
C CYS A 323 14.64 -20.77 -6.84
N LEU A 324 14.76 -19.76 -7.70
CA LEU A 324 13.89 -18.60 -7.74
C LEU A 324 12.84 -18.76 -8.83
N ILE A 325 11.61 -18.36 -8.53
CA ILE A 325 10.59 -18.10 -9.54
C ILE A 325 10.63 -16.60 -9.83
N LEU A 326 11.04 -16.23 -11.04
CA LEU A 326 11.22 -14.83 -11.40
C LEU A 326 9.88 -14.11 -11.58
N GLN A 327 9.92 -12.79 -11.44
CA GLN A 327 8.81 -11.91 -11.80
C GLN A 327 8.53 -11.97 -13.32
N PRO A 328 7.34 -11.56 -13.78
CA PRO A 328 7.04 -11.48 -15.22
C PRO A 328 8.06 -10.64 -15.98
N GLN A 329 8.72 -11.25 -16.98
CA GLN A 329 9.80 -10.61 -17.75
C GLN A 329 9.32 -9.51 -18.71
N GLN A 330 8.01 -9.33 -18.86
CA GLN A 330 7.43 -8.16 -19.54
C GLN A 330 7.64 -6.85 -18.76
N GLY A 331 8.08 -6.94 -17.49
CA GLY A 331 8.26 -5.79 -16.61
C GLY A 331 6.94 -5.22 -16.07
N PRO A 332 7.01 -4.13 -15.29
CA PRO A 332 5.82 -3.45 -14.80
C PRO A 332 4.99 -2.87 -15.94
N SER A 333 3.69 -2.71 -15.72
CA SER A 333 2.87 -1.87 -16.60
C SER A 333 3.43 -0.45 -16.61
N CYS A 334 3.42 0.21 -17.77
CA CYS A 334 3.76 1.63 -17.85
C CYS A 334 2.74 2.34 -18.71
N LEU A 335 2.10 3.36 -18.14
CA LEU A 335 0.97 4.08 -18.72
C LEU A 335 1.14 5.58 -18.49
N GLN A 336 0.43 6.39 -19.28
CA GLN A 336 0.28 7.80 -18.98
C GLN A 336 -0.45 7.95 -17.64
N ALA A 337 0.02 8.83 -16.77
CA ALA A 337 -0.68 9.17 -15.54
C ALA A 337 -1.94 9.99 -15.83
N ASP A 338 -3.04 9.63 -15.16
CA ASP A 338 -4.28 10.39 -15.24
C ASP A 338 -4.08 11.82 -14.76
N TRP A 339 -4.79 12.74 -15.41
CA TRP A 339 -4.75 14.13 -15.03
C TRP A 339 -5.39 14.33 -13.65
N SER A 340 -4.71 15.03 -12.77
CA SER A 340 -5.28 15.53 -11.52
C SER A 340 -4.79 16.94 -11.25
N ARG A 341 -5.70 17.78 -10.74
CA ARG A 341 -5.40 19.17 -10.43
C ARG A 341 -4.58 19.29 -9.15
N SER A 342 -3.55 20.13 -9.17
CA SER A 342 -2.81 20.51 -7.96
C SER A 342 -3.71 21.16 -6.90
N ASN A 343 -3.46 20.83 -5.63
CA ASN A 343 -4.20 21.23 -4.44
C ASN A 343 -5.68 20.85 -4.48
N TYR A 344 -6.00 19.67 -5.01
CA TYR A 344 -7.34 19.09 -5.00
C TYR A 344 -7.33 17.66 -4.48
N LEU A 345 -8.50 17.12 -4.15
CA LEU A 345 -8.69 15.75 -3.62
C LEU A 345 -8.47 14.65 -4.68
N GLY A 346 -7.50 14.83 -5.59
CA GLY A 346 -7.09 13.80 -6.55
C GLY A 346 -8.24 13.17 -7.33
N LEU A 347 -9.17 13.99 -7.81
CA LEU A 347 -10.15 13.56 -8.81
C LEU A 347 -9.56 13.72 -10.20
N ASP A 348 -9.90 12.81 -11.09
CA ASP A 348 -9.59 12.90 -12.50
C ASP A 348 -10.51 13.89 -13.23
N SER A 349 -10.36 13.97 -14.56
CA SER A 349 -11.19 14.84 -15.40
C SER A 349 -12.67 14.44 -15.45
N GLU A 350 -13.01 13.22 -15.06
CA GLU A 350 -14.38 12.69 -15.00
C GLU A 350 -14.98 12.80 -13.59
N ALA A 351 -14.26 13.46 -12.67
CA ALA A 351 -14.59 13.57 -11.25
C ALA A 351 -14.65 12.22 -10.52
N GLU A 352 -13.90 11.22 -11.01
CA GLU A 352 -13.70 9.94 -10.35
C GLU A 352 -12.37 9.92 -9.59
N PRO A 353 -12.24 9.11 -8.52
CA PRO A 353 -10.98 8.95 -7.81
C PRO A 353 -9.89 8.35 -8.72
N LEU A 354 -8.66 8.87 -8.61
CA LEU A 354 -7.51 8.26 -9.30
C LEU A 354 -7.35 6.80 -8.90
N SER A 355 -7.20 5.93 -9.89
CA SER A 355 -7.20 4.48 -9.65
C SER A 355 -6.34 3.69 -10.64
N TYR A 356 -5.99 2.47 -10.25
CA TYR A 356 -5.29 1.52 -11.12
C TYR A 356 -5.71 0.09 -10.80
N ASP A 357 -6.02 -0.69 -11.83
CA ASP A 357 -6.40 -2.09 -11.69
C ASP A 357 -5.19 -3.02 -11.70
N TRP A 358 -4.79 -3.50 -10.53
CA TRP A 358 -3.74 -4.50 -10.38
C TRP A 358 -4.28 -5.90 -10.58
N ILE A 359 -3.70 -6.63 -11.55
CA ILE A 359 -3.90 -8.07 -11.68
C ILE A 359 -3.01 -8.78 -10.67
N LEU A 360 -3.61 -9.41 -9.66
CA LEU A 360 -2.88 -10.07 -8.59
C LEU A 360 -2.06 -11.25 -9.13
N PRO A 361 -0.84 -11.46 -8.61
CA PRO A 361 -0.03 -12.60 -9.01
C PRO A 361 -0.66 -13.93 -8.57
N SER A 362 -0.25 -14.99 -9.24
CA SER A 362 -0.42 -16.38 -8.81
C SER A 362 0.93 -16.96 -8.40
N PHE A 363 0.95 -17.80 -7.39
CA PHE A 363 2.16 -18.36 -6.79
C PHE A 363 2.16 -19.88 -6.98
N PRO A 364 3.17 -20.46 -7.66
CA PRO A 364 3.31 -21.91 -7.83
C PRO A 364 3.19 -22.74 -6.55
N SER A 365 3.67 -22.21 -5.42
CA SER A 365 3.54 -22.86 -4.11
C SER A 365 2.10 -23.06 -3.65
N ASN A 366 1.16 -22.30 -4.23
CA ASN A 366 -0.24 -22.24 -3.83
C ASN A 366 -0.43 -22.03 -2.32
N LYS A 367 0.50 -21.29 -1.70
CA LYS A 367 0.43 -20.87 -0.29
C LYS A 367 -0.30 -19.54 -0.16
N ILE A 368 -0.81 -19.27 1.04
CA ILE A 368 -1.25 -17.92 1.41
C ILE A 368 -0.02 -17.04 1.51
N LYS A 369 -0.08 -15.88 0.87
CA LYS A 369 0.95 -14.85 0.95
C LYS A 369 0.48 -13.70 1.79
N ARG A 370 1.34 -13.21 2.69
CA ARG A 370 1.16 -11.97 3.42
C ARG A 370 1.92 -10.87 2.69
N CYS A 371 1.22 -9.81 2.31
CA CYS A 371 1.72 -8.81 1.40
C CYS A 371 1.49 -7.39 1.91
N ILE A 372 2.34 -6.48 1.44
CA ILE A 372 2.24 -5.03 1.66
C ILE A 372 2.34 -4.39 0.28
N ALA A 373 1.51 -3.39 0.01
CA ALA A 373 1.63 -2.56 -1.20
C ALA A 373 2.04 -1.14 -0.84
N ARG A 374 2.75 -0.49 -1.76
CA ARG A 374 3.23 0.89 -1.64
C ARG A 374 2.84 1.66 -2.90
N ILE A 375 2.43 2.90 -2.68
CA ILE A 375 2.43 3.94 -3.72
C ILE A 375 3.61 4.87 -3.44
N ARG A 376 4.42 5.15 -4.46
CA ARG A 376 5.48 6.16 -4.43
C ARG A 376 5.19 7.21 -5.50
N TYR A 377 5.09 8.45 -5.08
CA TYR A 377 4.79 9.58 -5.92
C TYR A 377 6.00 10.50 -6.00
N ASN A 378 6.72 10.40 -7.12
CA ASN A 378 7.87 11.21 -7.42
C ASN A 378 7.42 12.41 -8.25
N ILE A 379 7.64 13.61 -7.73
CA ILE A 379 7.37 14.86 -8.44
C ILE A 379 8.66 15.62 -8.67
N SER A 380 8.63 16.50 -9.66
CA SER A 380 9.60 17.56 -9.82
C SER A 380 9.04 18.70 -10.66
N THR A 381 9.76 19.83 -10.68
CA THR A 381 9.43 20.98 -11.53
C THR A 381 10.12 20.89 -12.89
N TYR A 382 9.59 21.59 -13.89
CA TYR A 382 10.22 21.72 -15.22
C TYR A 382 11.34 22.77 -15.25
N ASP A 383 11.75 23.32 -14.10
CA ASP A 383 12.74 24.41 -14.06
C ASP A 383 14.15 23.95 -14.42
N TYR A 384 14.37 22.64 -14.59
CA TYR A 384 15.63 22.04 -15.02
C TYR A 384 15.41 20.69 -15.71
N ASP A 385 16.42 20.24 -16.48
CA ASP A 385 16.36 18.97 -17.21
C ASP A 385 16.57 17.78 -16.29
N LEU A 386 15.46 17.22 -15.82
CA LEU A 386 15.41 16.12 -14.86
C LEU A 386 16.06 14.83 -15.32
N TYR A 387 16.00 14.55 -16.62
CA TYR A 387 16.42 13.26 -17.16
C TYR A 387 17.92 13.24 -17.49
N ASN A 388 18.58 14.41 -17.52
CA ASN A 388 20.00 14.55 -17.80
C ASN A 388 20.83 15.12 -16.63
N ILE A 389 20.25 15.27 -15.43
CA ILE A 389 20.98 15.69 -14.22
C ILE A 389 21.60 14.50 -13.45
N ASN A 390 22.79 14.74 -12.91
CA ASN A 390 23.51 13.80 -12.06
C ASN A 390 24.50 14.56 -11.17
N ALA A 391 25.41 13.86 -10.50
CA ALA A 391 26.37 14.47 -9.60
C ALA A 391 27.29 15.54 -10.22
N SER A 392 27.49 15.54 -11.55
CA SER A 392 28.24 16.61 -12.24
C SER A 392 27.56 17.98 -12.16
N SER A 393 26.27 18.00 -11.86
CA SER A 393 25.45 19.19 -11.63
C SER A 393 25.30 19.54 -10.15
N ASN A 394 26.10 18.98 -9.22
CA ASN A 394 25.96 19.32 -7.80
C ASN A 394 26.72 20.60 -7.40
N GLY A 395 26.39 21.12 -6.21
CA GLY A 395 27.04 22.28 -5.59
C GLY A 395 26.88 23.54 -6.44
N ASN A 396 28.00 24.22 -6.71
CA ASN A 396 27.99 25.48 -7.47
C ASN A 396 27.44 25.36 -8.90
N LYS A 397 27.47 24.15 -9.48
CA LYS A 397 26.97 23.84 -10.82
C LYS A 397 25.48 23.49 -10.86
N SER A 398 24.82 23.44 -9.71
CA SER A 398 23.42 23.09 -9.62
C SER A 398 22.53 24.10 -10.35
N PRO A 399 21.59 23.63 -11.19
CA PRO A 399 20.63 24.49 -11.87
C PRO A 399 19.63 25.11 -10.87
N ILE A 400 19.48 24.50 -9.70
CA ILE A 400 18.67 24.99 -8.57
C ILE A 400 19.57 25.21 -7.35
N LYS A 401 19.32 26.29 -6.60
CA LYS A 401 20.04 26.58 -5.35
C LYS A 401 19.03 26.97 -4.28
N ASN A 402 19.40 26.80 -3.02
CA ASN A 402 18.60 27.27 -1.90
C ASN A 402 18.55 28.80 -1.91
N ASP A 403 17.33 29.30 -1.81
CA ASP A 403 16.95 30.71 -1.77
C ASP A 403 17.80 31.64 -2.66
N PRO A 404 17.85 31.42 -3.99
CA PRO A 404 18.79 32.11 -4.85
C PRO A 404 18.42 33.59 -4.96
N ILE A 405 19.43 34.44 -4.89
CA ILE A 405 19.30 35.88 -5.14
C ILE A 405 19.55 36.13 -6.63
N LEU A 406 18.54 36.63 -7.32
CA LEU A 406 18.60 37.03 -8.71
C LEU A 406 18.70 38.55 -8.81
N THR A 407 19.54 39.02 -9.75
CA THR A 407 19.56 40.44 -10.12
C THR A 407 18.60 40.64 -11.28
N VAL A 408 17.54 41.42 -11.07
CA VAL A 408 16.62 41.86 -12.12
C VAL A 408 16.96 43.30 -12.55
N ASP A 409 16.24 43.82 -13.55
CA ASP A 409 16.50 45.12 -14.16
C ASP A 409 16.82 46.23 -13.14
N ASN A 410 17.77 47.09 -13.52
CA ASN A 410 18.31 48.17 -12.70
C ASN A 410 19.02 47.73 -11.41
N GLY A 411 19.49 46.48 -11.33
CA GLY A 411 20.32 46.00 -10.21
C GLY A 411 19.53 45.63 -8.96
N ILE A 412 18.20 45.51 -9.07
CA ILE A 412 17.35 45.09 -7.97
C ILE A 412 17.64 43.62 -7.68
N GLN A 413 17.93 43.31 -6.42
CA GLN A 413 18.12 41.95 -5.96
C GLN A 413 16.81 41.40 -5.41
N LEU A 414 16.31 40.31 -6.00
CA LEU A 414 15.14 39.58 -5.55
C LEU A 414 15.55 38.18 -5.12
N GLN A 415 15.03 37.73 -3.99
CA GLN A 415 15.22 36.36 -3.51
C GLN A 415 14.04 35.51 -3.96
N ILE A 416 14.32 34.38 -4.59
CA ILE A 416 13.33 33.31 -4.78
C ILE A 416 13.34 32.46 -3.51
N ASN A 417 12.19 32.18 -2.92
CA ASN A 417 12.09 31.23 -1.81
C ASN A 417 12.05 29.80 -2.36
N LEU A 418 13.21 29.27 -2.73
CA LEU A 418 13.37 27.92 -3.26
C LEU A 418 14.12 27.07 -2.25
N ASN A 419 13.52 25.94 -1.85
CA ASN A 419 14.21 24.95 -1.05
C ASN A 419 14.53 23.73 -1.93
N THR A 420 15.81 23.42 -2.13
CA THR A 420 16.27 22.32 -2.97
C THR A 420 15.99 20.94 -2.38
N ASP A 421 15.67 20.85 -1.07
CA ASP A 421 15.09 19.66 -0.43
C ASP A 421 13.60 19.47 -0.75
N GLN A 422 12.94 20.55 -1.18
CA GLN A 422 11.53 20.58 -1.57
C GLN A 422 11.35 20.57 -3.09
N THR A 423 12.44 20.75 -3.85
CA THR A 423 12.43 20.83 -5.31
C THR A 423 12.76 19.47 -5.90
N GLY A 424 11.72 18.76 -6.35
CA GLY A 424 11.79 17.35 -6.66
C GLY A 424 11.67 16.50 -5.40
N ARG A 425 10.56 15.78 -5.22
CA ARG A 425 10.26 15.05 -3.98
C ARG A 425 9.63 13.70 -4.21
N THR A 426 9.83 12.83 -3.24
CA THR A 426 9.24 11.50 -3.19
C THR A 426 8.32 11.41 -1.99
N PHE A 427 7.04 11.24 -2.26
CA PHE A 427 6.03 10.93 -1.26
C PHE A 427 5.67 9.46 -1.35
N GLN A 428 5.19 8.90 -0.26
CA GLN A 428 4.69 7.53 -0.30
C GLN A 428 3.59 7.29 0.74
N ASP A 429 2.80 6.27 0.46
CA ASP A 429 1.96 5.62 1.44
C ASP A 429 2.06 4.10 1.27
N ARG A 430 1.82 3.37 2.34
CA ARG A 430 1.92 1.91 2.37
C ARG A 430 0.70 1.34 3.04
N THR A 431 0.14 0.28 2.46
CA THR A 431 -1.00 -0.43 3.03
C THR A 431 -0.64 -1.03 4.39
N HIS A 432 -1.66 -1.35 5.18
CA HIS A 432 -1.51 -2.44 6.15
C HIS A 432 -1.28 -3.77 5.42
N ILE A 433 -0.89 -4.79 6.17
CA ILE A 433 -0.76 -6.14 5.60
C ILE A 433 -2.13 -6.62 5.10
N PHE A 434 -2.13 -7.23 3.92
CA PHE A 434 -3.24 -8.00 3.39
C PHE A 434 -2.74 -9.38 2.97
N GLN A 435 -3.66 -10.31 2.73
CA GLN A 435 -3.37 -11.67 2.34
C GLN A 435 -3.79 -11.91 0.89
N ILE A 436 -2.96 -12.62 0.13
CA ILE A 436 -3.31 -13.19 -1.16
C ILE A 436 -3.43 -14.70 -0.99
N LEU A 437 -4.66 -15.22 -1.09
CA LEU A 437 -5.04 -16.59 -0.84
C LEU A 437 -5.07 -17.39 -2.16
N PRO A 438 -4.75 -18.70 -2.10
CA PRO A 438 -5.10 -19.64 -3.14
C PRO A 438 -6.55 -19.49 -3.59
N ARG A 439 -6.82 -19.75 -4.87
CA ARG A 439 -8.19 -19.87 -5.34
C ARG A 439 -8.90 -21.01 -4.59
N PRO A 440 -10.12 -20.79 -4.07
CA PRO A 440 -10.86 -21.85 -3.39
C PRO A 440 -11.14 -23.03 -4.29
N SER A 441 -11.29 -24.21 -3.69
CA SER A 441 -11.75 -25.41 -4.41
C SER A 441 -13.09 -25.14 -5.09
N GLY A 442 -13.20 -25.47 -6.38
CA GLY A 442 -14.41 -25.23 -7.19
C GLY A 442 -14.45 -23.88 -7.92
N ILE A 443 -13.42 -23.03 -7.76
CA ILE A 443 -13.18 -21.89 -8.63
C ILE A 443 -12.20 -22.30 -9.72
N ASN A 444 -12.64 -22.26 -10.97
CA ASN A 444 -11.83 -22.67 -12.10
C ASN A 444 -10.72 -21.66 -12.36
N ASP A 445 -9.65 -22.15 -12.98
CA ASP A 445 -8.49 -21.33 -13.33
C ASP A 445 -8.83 -20.14 -14.23
N ASN A 446 -9.78 -20.31 -15.14
CA ASN A 446 -10.16 -19.33 -16.15
C ASN A 446 -11.20 -18.30 -15.71
N GLU A 447 -11.72 -18.39 -14.49
CA GLU A 447 -12.73 -17.45 -13.99
C GLU A 447 -12.09 -16.14 -13.51
N ASN A 448 -12.59 -15.00 -13.98
CA ASN A 448 -12.11 -13.71 -13.46
C ASN A 448 -12.76 -13.41 -12.12
N ILE A 449 -12.02 -12.72 -11.24
CA ILE A 449 -12.49 -12.27 -9.93
C ILE A 449 -12.28 -10.76 -9.84
N TYR A 450 -13.36 -10.01 -9.61
CA TYR A 450 -13.31 -8.57 -9.39
C TYR A 450 -13.54 -8.27 -7.92
N ASN A 451 -12.69 -7.45 -7.32
CA ASN A 451 -12.87 -7.00 -5.96
C ASN A 451 -13.78 -5.76 -5.92
N TRP A 452 -14.93 -5.88 -5.25
CA TRP A 452 -15.88 -4.78 -5.05
C TRP A 452 -16.00 -4.49 -3.56
N ASN A 453 -15.25 -3.50 -3.09
CA ASN A 453 -15.01 -3.31 -1.67
C ASN A 453 -15.47 -1.95 -1.19
N MET A 454 -15.40 -1.75 0.12
CA MET A 454 -15.65 -0.47 0.76
C MET A 454 -14.33 0.18 1.17
N LEU A 455 -14.23 1.48 0.96
CA LEU A 455 -13.12 2.30 1.39
C LEU A 455 -13.59 3.39 2.35
N GLY A 456 -12.65 4.16 2.89
CA GLY A 456 -12.95 5.34 3.70
C GLY A 456 -13.03 5.07 5.20
N LYS A 457 -13.25 6.13 5.97
CA LYS A 457 -13.34 6.11 7.43
C LYS A 457 -14.47 7.01 7.94
N ARG A 458 -14.86 6.85 9.20
CA ARG A 458 -15.94 7.63 9.83
C ARG A 458 -15.59 9.12 9.89
N GLY A 459 -16.56 9.95 9.54
CA GLY A 459 -16.49 11.41 9.64
C GLY A 459 -17.28 12.08 8.53
N ASN A 460 -17.31 13.41 8.58
CA ASN A 460 -17.63 14.26 7.42
C ASN A 460 -16.35 14.58 6.62
N ILE A 461 -16.48 15.23 5.46
CA ILE A 461 -15.35 15.58 4.58
C ILE A 461 -14.20 16.31 5.28
N VAL A 462 -14.50 17.18 6.25
CA VAL A 462 -13.49 17.96 6.99
C VAL A 462 -12.78 17.08 8.02
N GLN A 463 -13.50 16.18 8.69
CA GLN A 463 -12.97 15.28 9.71
C GLN A 463 -12.17 14.11 9.12
N THR A 464 -12.55 13.61 7.95
CA THR A 464 -11.84 12.51 7.30
C THR A 464 -10.59 12.99 6.57
N TYR A 465 -10.58 14.25 6.12
CA TYR A 465 -9.47 14.85 5.39
C TYR A 465 -8.12 14.67 6.10
N PRO A 466 -7.07 14.22 5.39
CA PRO A 466 -6.99 14.00 3.95
C PRO A 466 -7.26 12.55 3.49
N ALA A 467 -7.82 11.70 4.37
CA ALA A 467 -8.50 10.49 3.93
C ALA A 467 -9.90 10.85 3.38
N VAL A 468 -10.68 9.85 3.00
CA VAL A 468 -12.03 10.03 2.44
C VAL A 468 -13.11 9.39 3.31
N GLU A 469 -14.34 9.88 3.18
CA GLU A 469 -15.53 9.24 3.74
C GLU A 469 -15.79 7.87 3.11
N TYR A 470 -16.74 7.13 3.68
CA TYR A 470 -17.09 5.81 3.18
C TYR A 470 -17.67 5.85 1.76
N ASP A 471 -17.13 4.99 0.90
CA ASP A 471 -17.68 4.75 -0.43
C ASP A 471 -17.39 3.31 -0.90
N PHE A 472 -17.97 2.93 -2.02
CA PHE A 472 -17.64 1.73 -2.78
C PHE A 472 -16.43 1.98 -3.69
N THR A 473 -15.62 0.95 -3.90
CA THR A 473 -14.55 0.95 -4.89
C THR A 473 -14.59 -0.31 -5.77
N PRO A 474 -14.81 -0.14 -7.09
CA PRO A 474 -15.31 1.09 -7.73
C PRO A 474 -16.77 1.38 -7.31
N ARG A 475 -17.20 2.64 -7.42
CA ARG A 475 -18.59 3.03 -7.14
C ARG A 475 -19.58 2.42 -8.14
N ASN A 476 -19.18 2.35 -9.40
CA ASN A 476 -19.90 1.66 -10.46
C ASN A 476 -19.02 0.53 -10.97
N LEU A 477 -19.43 -0.72 -10.74
CA LEU A 477 -18.74 -1.91 -11.22
C LEU A 477 -19.53 -2.49 -12.39
N GLN A 478 -18.85 -2.79 -13.50
CA GLN A 478 -19.41 -3.54 -14.63
C GLN A 478 -18.58 -4.80 -14.87
N ILE A 479 -19.23 -5.96 -14.94
CA ILE A 479 -18.60 -7.28 -15.15
C ILE A 479 -19.44 -8.16 -16.09
N ASN A 480 -18.87 -9.25 -16.60
CA ASN A 480 -19.63 -10.23 -17.38
C ASN A 480 -20.31 -11.26 -16.47
N ARG A 481 -21.41 -11.86 -16.92
CA ARG A 481 -22.17 -12.89 -16.16
C ARG A 481 -21.35 -14.10 -15.67
N ASN A 482 -20.24 -14.41 -16.34
CA ASN A 482 -19.37 -15.53 -15.96
C ASN A 482 -18.24 -15.12 -15.01
N ASP A 483 -18.07 -13.83 -14.75
CA ASP A 483 -17.08 -13.32 -13.82
C ASP A 483 -17.60 -13.42 -12.38
N LEU A 484 -16.68 -13.44 -11.43
CA LEU A 484 -16.96 -13.51 -10.00
C LEU A 484 -16.69 -12.15 -9.36
N ILE A 485 -17.45 -11.82 -8.31
CA ILE A 485 -17.15 -10.68 -7.45
C ILE A 485 -16.78 -11.14 -6.05
N HIS A 486 -15.73 -10.57 -5.49
CA HIS A 486 -15.40 -10.70 -4.09
C HIS A 486 -15.72 -9.40 -3.37
N ILE A 487 -16.62 -9.45 -2.40
CA ILE A 487 -17.03 -8.29 -1.61
C ILE A 487 -16.55 -8.48 -0.19
N GLN A 488 -15.79 -7.51 0.33
CA GLN A 488 -15.34 -7.47 1.72
C GLN A 488 -15.14 -6.01 2.17
N TRP A 489 -14.88 -5.81 3.47
CA TRP A 489 -14.47 -4.49 3.99
C TRP A 489 -13.71 -4.59 5.30
N THR A 490 -13.05 -3.48 5.64
CA THR A 490 -12.32 -3.29 6.89
C THR A 490 -12.88 -2.12 7.68
N GLY A 491 -12.74 -2.18 8.99
CA GLY A 491 -13.05 -1.07 9.89
C GLY A 491 -12.18 -1.09 11.14
N SER A 492 -12.11 0.04 11.85
CA SER A 492 -11.46 0.15 13.14
C SER A 492 -12.45 0.44 14.27
N ASN A 493 -12.08 0.05 15.49
CA ASN A 493 -12.75 0.37 16.76
C ASN A 493 -12.02 1.49 17.52
N THR A 494 -11.03 2.13 16.90
CA THR A 494 -10.20 3.17 17.52
C THR A 494 -10.12 4.46 16.70
N HIS A 495 -10.93 4.59 15.66
CA HIS A 495 -10.91 5.76 14.78
C HIS A 495 -11.66 6.93 15.40
N ASN A 496 -10.94 7.80 16.10
CA ASN A 496 -11.46 9.04 16.64
C ASN A 496 -10.55 10.21 16.22
N ASN A 497 -11.13 11.31 15.73
CA ASN A 497 -10.35 12.48 15.35
C ASN A 497 -10.18 13.45 16.53
N VAL A 498 -9.86 12.95 17.73
CA VAL A 498 -9.58 13.82 18.88
C VAL A 498 -8.38 14.72 18.57
N GLY A 499 -8.48 15.99 18.96
CA GLY A 499 -7.39 16.96 18.82
C GLY A 499 -7.27 17.61 17.43
N GLY A 500 -8.26 17.46 16.55
CA GLY A 500 -8.36 18.25 15.32
C GLY A 500 -8.65 19.74 15.61
N SER A 501 -8.09 20.64 14.80
CA SER A 501 -8.49 22.05 14.74
C SER A 501 -9.53 22.28 13.63
N ASP A 502 -10.18 23.43 13.59
CA ASP A 502 -10.94 23.92 12.41
C ASP A 502 -12.02 22.98 11.88
N GLY A 503 -12.82 22.38 12.77
CA GLY A 503 -13.89 21.44 12.39
C GLY A 503 -13.41 20.02 12.05
N GLN A 504 -12.11 19.77 12.16
CA GLN A 504 -11.50 18.46 11.90
C GLN A 504 -11.50 17.54 13.14
N ALA A 505 -11.99 18.03 14.28
CA ALA A 505 -12.25 17.22 15.45
C ALA A 505 -13.62 16.53 15.37
N GLY A 506 -13.73 15.39 16.04
CA GLY A 506 -14.95 14.62 16.13
C GLY A 506 -15.04 13.53 15.06
N ASP A 507 -16.16 12.83 15.05
CA ASP A 507 -16.33 11.61 14.27
C ASP A 507 -17.79 11.48 13.82
N ASP A 508 -18.26 12.48 13.09
CA ASP A 508 -19.63 12.53 12.60
C ASP A 508 -19.96 11.20 11.92
N GLY A 509 -21.03 10.56 12.33
CA GLY A 509 -21.30 9.18 11.96
C GLY A 509 -22.51 8.64 12.71
N GLN A 510 -22.98 7.46 12.33
CA GLN A 510 -24.03 6.75 13.06
C GLN A 510 -23.43 5.64 13.91
N GLY A 511 -24.04 5.34 15.05
CA GLY A 511 -23.51 4.36 16.02
C GLY A 511 -22.37 4.90 16.89
N THR A 512 -21.73 3.98 17.63
CA THR A 512 -20.72 4.26 18.65
C THR A 512 -19.56 5.08 18.10
N THR A 513 -19.21 6.15 18.82
CA THR A 513 -18.05 6.98 18.53
C THR A 513 -16.78 6.14 18.46
N GLY A 514 -15.86 6.47 17.56
CA GLY A 514 -14.61 5.73 17.42
C GLY A 514 -14.68 4.51 16.49
N THR A 515 -15.86 4.16 15.98
CA THR A 515 -16.09 2.85 15.32
C THR A 515 -16.50 2.98 13.85
N ASP A 516 -15.74 2.31 13.00
CA ASP A 516 -16.10 2.05 11.61
C ASP A 516 -16.93 0.77 11.52
N ARG A 517 -18.04 0.84 10.79
CA ARG A 517 -18.86 -0.31 10.44
C ARG A 517 -19.48 -0.05 9.08
N SER A 518 -19.68 -1.14 8.36
CA SER A 518 -20.39 -1.14 7.10
C SER A 518 -21.21 -2.41 6.95
N ASN A 519 -22.21 -2.35 6.10
CA ASN A 519 -23.03 -3.48 5.67
C ASN A 519 -23.45 -3.26 4.22
N LEU A 520 -24.12 -4.26 3.64
CA LEU A 520 -24.59 -4.19 2.26
C LEU A 520 -26.04 -4.64 2.16
N VAL A 521 -26.89 -3.79 1.59
CA VAL A 521 -28.30 -4.08 1.29
C VAL A 521 -28.68 -3.57 -0.10
N GLU A 522 -29.64 -4.22 -0.74
CA GLU A 522 -30.13 -3.83 -2.07
C GLU A 522 -31.18 -2.72 -1.96
N ILE A 523 -31.12 -1.75 -2.89
CA ILE A 523 -32.13 -0.69 -3.07
C ILE A 523 -32.66 -0.71 -4.50
N ARG A 524 -33.81 -0.06 -4.70
CA ARG A 524 -34.43 0.06 -6.02
C ARG A 524 -33.63 0.91 -7.00
N ALA A 525 -33.11 2.04 -6.55
CA ALA A 525 -32.39 3.02 -7.35
C ALA A 525 -31.51 3.90 -6.46
N ARG A 526 -30.49 4.55 -7.03
CA ARG A 526 -29.51 5.35 -6.26
C ARG A 526 -30.08 6.61 -5.62
N ASP A 527 -31.21 7.11 -6.11
CA ASP A 527 -31.94 8.25 -5.55
C ASP A 527 -32.85 7.87 -4.37
N GLU A 528 -33.04 6.56 -4.10
CA GLU A 528 -33.80 6.06 -2.94
C GLU A 528 -32.90 5.78 -1.73
N ASN A 529 -33.45 5.83 -0.52
CA ASN A 529 -32.72 5.69 0.76
C ASN A 529 -33.22 4.54 1.66
N TYR A 530 -34.11 3.69 1.14
CA TYR A 530 -34.69 2.58 1.88
C TYR A 530 -34.31 1.25 1.21
N PRO A 531 -33.86 0.24 1.98
CA PRO A 531 -33.59 -1.08 1.44
C PRO A 531 -34.86 -1.78 0.99
N TYR A 532 -34.72 -2.65 -0.02
CA TYR A 532 -35.79 -3.59 -0.35
C TYR A 532 -36.01 -4.60 0.80
N PRO A 533 -37.27 -4.97 1.09
CA PRO A 533 -37.52 -6.22 1.81
C PRO A 533 -37.03 -7.39 0.96
N TYR A 534 -36.54 -8.47 1.58
CA TYR A 534 -35.88 -9.59 0.87
C TYR A 534 -36.74 -10.14 -0.28
N GLU A 535 -38.05 -10.20 -0.13
CA GLU A 535 -38.99 -10.70 -1.14
C GLU A 535 -39.05 -9.82 -2.40
N GLN A 536 -38.52 -8.61 -2.39
CA GLN A 536 -38.43 -7.71 -3.55
C GLN A 536 -37.03 -7.63 -4.13
N THR A 537 -36.03 -8.16 -3.43
CA THR A 537 -34.64 -8.14 -3.88
C THR A 537 -34.47 -8.96 -5.16
N THR A 538 -33.61 -8.47 -6.05
CA THR A 538 -33.26 -9.14 -7.30
C THR A 538 -31.83 -9.63 -7.28
N PHE A 539 -30.92 -8.89 -6.64
CA PHE A 539 -29.53 -9.30 -6.47
C PHE A 539 -29.43 -10.59 -5.69
N TRP A 540 -30.05 -10.65 -4.51
CA TRP A 540 -29.96 -11.83 -3.65
C TRP A 540 -30.66 -13.05 -4.25
N LYS A 541 -31.69 -12.87 -5.07
CA LYS A 541 -32.34 -13.99 -5.79
C LYS A 541 -31.55 -14.47 -7.00
N ASN A 542 -30.69 -13.62 -7.56
CA ASN A 542 -29.89 -13.90 -8.75
C ASN A 542 -28.43 -14.26 -8.43
N VAL A 543 -28.06 -14.34 -7.15
CA VAL A 543 -26.70 -14.66 -6.73
C VAL A 543 -26.52 -16.15 -6.49
N LYS A 544 -25.35 -16.64 -6.90
CA LYS A 544 -24.82 -17.95 -6.55
C LYS A 544 -23.56 -17.75 -5.72
N VAL A 545 -23.54 -18.31 -4.52
CA VAL A 545 -22.33 -18.33 -3.69
C VAL A 545 -21.34 -19.32 -4.29
N ARG A 546 -20.15 -18.83 -4.63
CA ARG A 546 -19.06 -19.64 -5.18
C ARG A 546 -18.04 -20.00 -4.11
N TRP A 547 -17.87 -19.14 -3.12
CA TRP A 547 -17.13 -19.42 -1.90
C TRP A 547 -17.59 -18.48 -0.77
N SER A 548 -17.53 -18.97 0.47
CA SER A 548 -17.79 -18.21 1.69
C SER A 548 -16.88 -18.72 2.83
N PRO A 549 -16.48 -17.87 3.78
CA PRO A 549 -15.85 -18.31 5.02
C PRO A 549 -16.82 -19.04 5.95
N MET A 550 -18.14 -18.88 5.74
CA MET A 550 -19.17 -19.66 6.43
C MET A 550 -19.10 -21.11 5.93
N GLU A 551 -18.67 -22.01 6.80
CA GLU A 551 -18.42 -23.45 6.56
C GLU A 551 -17.56 -23.80 5.32
N LYS A 552 -16.35 -24.30 5.59
CA LYS A 552 -15.33 -24.71 4.60
C LYS A 552 -15.70 -25.87 3.65
N SER A 553 -16.99 -26.24 3.52
CA SER A 553 -17.46 -27.18 2.51
C SER A 553 -18.99 -27.17 2.34
N ASN A 554 -19.58 -26.23 1.57
CA ASN A 554 -20.54 -26.56 0.50
C ASN A 554 -21.36 -25.38 -0.05
N THR A 555 -21.76 -25.60 -1.30
CA THR A 555 -22.56 -24.84 -2.26
C THR A 555 -24.03 -24.56 -1.89
N ASN A 556 -24.45 -24.77 -0.64
CA ASN A 556 -25.87 -24.73 -0.24
C ASN A 556 -26.21 -23.62 0.77
N ILE A 557 -25.54 -22.47 0.71
CA ILE A 557 -25.98 -21.29 1.46
C ILE A 557 -27.28 -20.77 0.85
N LEU A 558 -28.33 -20.65 1.67
CA LEU A 558 -29.57 -20.04 1.24
C LEU A 558 -29.33 -18.56 0.89
N GLN A 559 -29.94 -18.10 -0.19
CA GLN A 559 -29.82 -16.70 -0.63
C GLN A 559 -30.30 -15.69 0.44
N GLU A 560 -31.28 -16.09 1.25
CA GLU A 560 -31.78 -15.31 2.38
C GLU A 560 -30.75 -15.20 3.51
N ASP A 561 -30.09 -16.32 3.84
CA ASP A 561 -29.00 -16.34 4.83
C ASP A 561 -27.80 -15.51 4.35
N LEU A 562 -27.51 -15.52 3.04
CA LEU A 562 -26.48 -14.66 2.45
C LEU A 562 -26.85 -13.18 2.57
N ALA A 563 -28.09 -12.81 2.26
CA ALA A 563 -28.56 -11.43 2.41
C ALA A 563 -28.45 -10.98 3.88
N LEU A 564 -28.83 -11.85 4.82
CA LEU A 564 -28.71 -11.63 6.26
C LEU A 564 -27.23 -11.48 6.69
N TYR A 565 -26.33 -12.32 6.16
CA TYR A 565 -24.90 -12.28 6.43
C TYR A 565 -24.27 -10.93 6.04
N PHE A 566 -24.59 -10.42 4.86
CA PHE A 566 -24.10 -9.12 4.39
C PHE A 566 -24.78 -7.93 5.10
N ALA A 567 -26.08 -8.03 5.40
CA ALA A 567 -26.82 -6.97 6.10
C ALA A 567 -26.38 -6.81 7.56
N SER A 568 -25.94 -7.90 8.19
CA SER A 568 -25.53 -7.97 9.59
C SER A 568 -24.01 -7.95 9.81
N THR A 569 -23.21 -7.81 8.74
CA THR A 569 -21.74 -7.80 8.81
C THR A 569 -21.20 -9.09 9.45
N GLY A 570 -21.85 -10.22 9.14
CA GLY A 570 -21.50 -11.55 9.63
C GLY A 570 -21.86 -11.82 11.09
N TYR A 571 -22.58 -10.91 11.74
CA TYR A 571 -23.11 -11.14 13.09
C TYR A 571 -24.12 -12.29 13.10
N TYR A 572 -24.96 -12.34 12.07
CA TYR A 572 -25.80 -13.49 11.75
C TYR A 572 -25.26 -14.21 10.52
N ARG A 573 -25.21 -15.53 10.59
CA ARG A 573 -24.77 -16.41 9.50
C ARG A 573 -25.93 -17.17 8.88
N CYS A 574 -26.91 -17.57 9.69
CA CYS A 574 -28.16 -18.13 9.19
C CYS A 574 -29.35 -17.63 10.00
N GLN A 575 -30.54 -17.76 9.43
CA GLN A 575 -31.77 -17.47 10.12
C GLN A 575 -32.09 -18.52 11.18
N ARG A 576 -32.03 -19.81 10.81
CA ARG A 576 -32.36 -20.93 11.70
C ARG A 576 -31.14 -21.80 11.97
N SER A 577 -31.08 -22.40 13.15
CA SER A 577 -29.98 -23.29 13.51
C SER A 577 -29.95 -24.60 12.72
N ALA A 578 -31.04 -24.97 12.02
CA ALA A 578 -31.04 -26.10 11.11
C ALA A 578 -30.33 -25.82 9.78
N ASP A 579 -30.22 -24.53 9.39
CA ASP A 579 -29.63 -24.11 8.12
C ASP A 579 -28.10 -23.84 8.26
N CYS A 580 -27.63 -23.69 9.50
CA CYS A 580 -26.21 -23.53 9.86
C CYS A 580 -25.67 -24.81 10.54
N THR A 581 -24.54 -25.34 10.07
CA THR A 581 -23.88 -26.46 10.76
C THR A 581 -22.59 -26.03 11.47
N GLY A 582 -21.94 -26.96 12.17
CA GLY A 582 -20.60 -26.77 12.73
C GLY A 582 -20.42 -25.54 13.63
N ALA A 583 -19.35 -24.79 13.38
CA ALA A 583 -18.95 -23.62 14.17
C ALA A 583 -19.86 -22.40 13.96
N ASP A 584 -20.78 -22.47 13.00
CA ASP A 584 -21.62 -21.35 12.58
C ASP A 584 -22.98 -21.38 13.27
N ASN A 585 -23.37 -22.53 13.83
CA ASN A 585 -24.62 -22.72 14.58
C ASN A 585 -24.86 -21.68 15.71
N PRO A 586 -23.83 -21.24 16.50
CA PRO A 586 -24.02 -20.18 17.49
C PRO A 586 -24.33 -18.80 16.91
N TYR A 587 -24.15 -18.60 15.61
CA TYR A 587 -24.32 -17.32 14.92
C TYR A 587 -25.65 -17.24 14.16
N THR A 588 -26.69 -17.96 14.59
CA THR A 588 -28.01 -17.87 13.96
C THR A 588 -28.89 -16.79 14.59
N LEU A 589 -29.80 -16.22 13.79
CA LEU A 589 -30.80 -15.25 14.27
C LEU A 589 -31.73 -15.85 15.33
N GLU A 590 -32.06 -17.13 15.18
CA GLU A 590 -32.89 -17.91 16.08
C GLU A 590 -32.25 -18.06 17.47
N THR A 591 -30.99 -18.52 17.56
CA THR A 591 -30.38 -18.88 18.85
C THR A 591 -29.58 -17.76 19.51
N GLN A 592 -29.15 -16.73 18.77
CA GLN A 592 -28.44 -15.63 19.41
C GLN A 592 -29.34 -14.87 20.38
N THR A 593 -28.91 -14.87 21.65
CA THR A 593 -29.60 -14.22 22.78
C THR A 593 -29.45 -12.70 22.74
N THR A 594 -28.28 -12.21 22.31
CA THR A 594 -28.05 -10.79 22.06
C THR A 594 -28.50 -10.49 20.64
N LYS A 595 -29.41 -9.53 20.48
CA LYS A 595 -29.86 -9.10 19.15
C LYS A 595 -28.93 -8.03 18.60
N LEU A 596 -28.71 -8.06 17.28
CA LEU A 596 -27.99 -7.03 16.56
C LEU A 596 -28.70 -5.68 16.78
N ASP A 597 -27.95 -4.66 17.16
CA ASP A 597 -28.49 -3.32 17.24
C ASP A 597 -28.58 -2.69 15.84
N GLY A 598 -29.57 -1.81 15.63
CA GLY A 598 -29.81 -1.19 14.32
C GLY A 598 -28.67 -0.31 13.79
N LEU A 599 -27.65 -0.02 14.61
CA LEU A 599 -26.48 0.77 14.24
C LEU A 599 -25.20 -0.09 14.11
N LEU A 600 -25.32 -1.42 14.17
CA LEU A 600 -24.23 -2.40 13.98
C LEU A 600 -23.09 -2.29 15.00
N ASN A 601 -23.34 -1.70 16.17
CA ASN A 601 -22.31 -1.48 17.19
C ASN A 601 -21.75 -2.80 17.73
N VAL A 602 -22.58 -3.83 17.84
CA VAL A 602 -22.17 -5.16 18.32
C VAL A 602 -21.60 -6.05 17.21
N ALA A 603 -21.68 -5.64 15.94
CA ALA A 603 -21.10 -6.37 14.82
C ALA A 603 -19.59 -6.13 14.70
N SER A 604 -18.89 -7.03 14.01
CA SER A 604 -17.46 -6.88 13.74
C SER A 604 -17.16 -5.63 12.90
N ALA A 605 -16.00 -5.01 13.14
CA ALA A 605 -15.56 -3.86 12.36
C ALA A 605 -15.20 -4.24 10.91
N SER A 606 -14.56 -5.38 10.73
CA SER A 606 -14.17 -5.93 9.43
C SER A 606 -14.97 -7.16 9.06
N PHE A 607 -15.08 -7.44 7.76
CA PHE A 607 -15.92 -8.48 7.21
C PHE A 607 -15.26 -9.14 6.02
N GLU A 608 -15.18 -10.47 6.05
CA GLU A 608 -14.55 -11.29 5.01
C GLU A 608 -15.44 -11.49 3.79
N GLY A 609 -16.76 -11.44 3.99
CA GLY A 609 -17.73 -11.50 2.90
C GLY A 609 -17.69 -12.82 2.14
N ALA A 610 -17.83 -12.76 0.82
CA ALA A 610 -18.01 -13.94 -0.01
C ALA A 610 -17.62 -13.70 -1.47
N LEU A 611 -17.34 -14.80 -2.18
CA LEU A 611 -17.12 -14.82 -3.62
C LEU A 611 -18.43 -15.24 -4.31
N LEU A 612 -18.95 -14.37 -5.16
CA LEU A 612 -20.30 -14.44 -5.70
C LEU A 612 -20.27 -14.45 -7.23
N GLN A 613 -21.18 -15.21 -7.83
CA GLN A 613 -21.52 -15.12 -9.25
C GLN A 613 -22.95 -14.65 -9.37
N ILE A 614 -23.23 -13.68 -10.25
CA ILE A 614 -24.54 -13.02 -10.32
C ILE A 614 -25.05 -13.07 -11.75
N ASN A 615 -26.36 -13.29 -11.92
CA ASN A 615 -26.98 -13.24 -13.25
C ASN A 615 -26.99 -11.80 -13.81
N ALA A 616 -27.11 -11.67 -15.13
CA ALA A 616 -27.19 -10.35 -15.77
C ALA A 616 -28.31 -9.49 -15.19
N GLY A 617 -28.02 -8.20 -15.05
CA GLY A 617 -28.90 -7.23 -14.43
C GLY A 617 -28.15 -5.99 -13.96
N THR A 618 -28.92 -4.99 -13.54
CA THR A 618 -28.40 -3.80 -12.87
C THR A 618 -28.89 -3.80 -11.44
N TYR A 619 -27.95 -3.79 -10.50
CA TYR A 619 -28.22 -3.89 -9.07
C TYR A 619 -27.68 -2.65 -8.38
N TYR A 620 -28.46 -2.10 -7.45
CA TYR A 620 -28.07 -0.93 -6.66
C TYR A 620 -27.93 -1.34 -5.21
N MET A 621 -26.83 -0.93 -4.60
CA MET A 621 -26.50 -1.29 -3.22
C MET A 621 -26.28 -0.05 -2.37
N MET A 622 -26.52 -0.18 -1.07
CA MET A 622 -26.12 0.82 -0.10
C MET A 622 -25.62 0.19 1.20
N CYS A 623 -24.92 1.00 1.99
CA CYS A 623 -24.72 0.73 3.41
C CYS A 623 -25.75 1.51 4.22
N THR A 624 -26.52 0.84 5.08
CA THR A 624 -27.57 1.50 5.88
C THR A 624 -26.98 2.43 6.93
N ARG A 625 -25.85 2.07 7.54
CA ARG A 625 -25.19 2.89 8.56
C ARG A 625 -24.55 4.14 7.99
N ASN A 626 -24.03 4.05 6.77
CA ASN A 626 -23.28 5.10 6.09
C ASN A 626 -24.14 5.83 5.04
N ASN A 627 -25.45 5.88 5.26
CA ASN A 627 -26.41 6.62 4.45
C ASN A 627 -27.20 7.57 5.36
N ASN A 628 -26.72 8.80 5.50
CA ASN A 628 -27.35 9.86 6.29
C ASN A 628 -27.46 11.12 5.43
N PHE A 629 -28.70 11.56 5.17
CA PHE A 629 -29.02 12.67 4.26
C PHE A 629 -28.21 13.95 4.53
N SER A 630 -27.80 14.20 5.77
CA SER A 630 -27.07 15.43 6.11
C SER A 630 -25.69 15.53 5.44
N ASN A 631 -25.03 14.41 5.12
CA ASN A 631 -23.66 14.45 4.58
C ASN A 631 -23.12 13.13 3.97
N ARG A 632 -23.90 12.04 3.88
CA ARG A 632 -23.39 10.73 3.44
C ARG A 632 -24.39 9.93 2.62
N ALA A 633 -23.93 9.37 1.51
CA ALA A 633 -24.73 8.50 0.66
C ALA A 633 -23.88 7.37 0.06
N GLN A 634 -23.38 6.45 0.91
CA GLN A 634 -22.61 5.29 0.43
C GLN A 634 -23.51 4.36 -0.38
N LYS A 635 -23.47 4.52 -1.72
CA LYS A 635 -24.28 3.76 -2.67
C LYS A 635 -23.47 3.38 -3.90
N GLY A 636 -23.57 2.13 -4.31
CA GLY A 636 -22.87 1.58 -5.46
C GLY A 636 -23.80 0.97 -6.51
N THR A 637 -23.31 0.85 -7.73
CA THR A 637 -23.99 0.16 -8.83
C THR A 637 -23.17 -1.03 -9.27
N LEU A 638 -23.82 -2.18 -9.44
CA LEU A 638 -23.26 -3.34 -10.12
C LEU A 638 -24.05 -3.60 -11.41
N ILE A 639 -23.37 -3.62 -12.54
CA ILE A 639 -23.92 -3.98 -13.85
C ILE A 639 -23.29 -5.31 -14.26
N VAL A 640 -24.13 -6.32 -14.47
CA VAL A 640 -23.71 -7.62 -14.99
C VAL A 640 -24.27 -7.76 -16.40
N ILE A 641 -23.39 -7.92 -17.39
CA ILE A 641 -23.75 -8.07 -18.81
C ILE A 641 -23.74 -9.53 -19.28
#